data_AF-A0A7L4QZW7-F1
#
_entry.id   AF-A0A7L4QZW7-F1
#
_cell.length_a   1.000
_cell.length_b   1.000
_cell.length_c   1.000
_cell.angle_alpha   90.00
_cell.angle_beta   90.00
_cell.angle_gamma   90.00
#
_symmetry.space_group_name_H-M   'P 1'
#
loop_
_entity.id
_entity.type
_entity.pdbx_description
1 polymer ?
#
loop_
_entity_poly.entity_id
_entity_poly.type
_entity_poly.pdbx_seq_one_letter_code
_entity_poly.pdbx_strand_id
1 'polypeptide(L)'
;MKRNIILLMLISIILLTGLSGTGLALSYSGGGDWNYSEEMTIKENSGKDLANYQVQVLLDSSNFDFSKAKPDGSDIRFSVNDKQLSHWIEEWDAKSESAIIWIKVPSIPSNGMTDVTMHYGNPAAIDISSGGSTFDFFDDFTGKSLSIANWRSETNGGGDINIGNGVIRLEAPERHPADFSKITSKDVFEINSMFVVKRMKVTTGIEPIGPVLEQGLLDPQDESENMIIHRTELTNESRVLWTLTRDDDKFKSRDQTDLGIAEETWYTSGIAWYQEDNFKKVSWFKNGVRDTKMDYSYDIENEDETVIDHIPDNELKLYLYSSTASTLHNTGYMAVDYAFVRKYTPQEPTVFLSGEIPDPLPESDIKATQPPLKDFTIAASDVGTKAIFIFEPYSDNRSISLINDLKASGINTVFLRTDMNNIWGSERFIKSAHENNITVHAMILDEKKDFVDGIDESSIEVVEGVLDYNTKSLAGFDGIYISLKTCDPVELEQVCQENAQLLEAIHKKTAGKILLVAGIPAAYDRSSIEDIAPNVDLFVLMTYDLDEIELTAEEIEDSVASKMGEIRGGGEYALITVVVSEGFDDDAEVNELLNSLYVYYSDDPAFLGVSLLMNEDLQEILEASAPAEEKGIPGFEAIFAIIGLLSIAYGLRKQ
;
A
#
# COMPACT_ATOMS: atom_id res chain seq x y z
N MET A 1 -60.25 2.60 -23.68
CA MET A 1 -59.76 1.40 -22.96
C MET A 1 -58.93 0.44 -23.82
N LYS A 2 -59.28 0.15 -25.09
CA LYS A 2 -58.50 -0.77 -25.95
C LYS A 2 -57.16 -0.25 -26.50
N ARG A 3 -56.90 1.07 -26.50
CA ARG A 3 -55.66 1.65 -27.05
C ARG A 3 -54.49 1.72 -26.06
N ASN A 4 -54.77 1.72 -24.75
CA ASN A 4 -53.73 1.71 -23.72
C ASN A 4 -53.25 0.30 -23.37
N ILE A 5 -54.07 -0.73 -23.60
CA ILE A 5 -53.69 -2.14 -23.37
C ILE A 5 -52.69 -2.64 -24.43
N ILE A 6 -52.76 -2.11 -25.67
CA ILE A 6 -51.83 -2.48 -26.75
C ILE A 6 -50.46 -1.81 -26.56
N LEU A 7 -50.41 -0.60 -25.99
CA LEU A 7 -49.15 0.09 -25.69
C LEU A 7 -48.40 -0.56 -24.52
N LEU A 8 -49.13 -1.05 -23.50
CA LEU A 8 -48.57 -1.81 -22.39
C LEU A 8 -48.11 -3.23 -22.79
N MET A 9 -48.77 -3.88 -23.76
CA MET A 9 -48.28 -5.15 -24.32
C MET A 9 -47.04 -4.97 -25.21
N LEU A 10 -46.91 -3.87 -25.96
CA LEU A 10 -45.69 -3.62 -26.75
C LEU A 10 -44.48 -3.27 -25.88
N ILE A 11 -44.67 -2.53 -24.78
CA ILE A 11 -43.59 -2.22 -23.83
C ILE A 11 -43.18 -3.48 -23.04
N SER A 12 -44.12 -4.38 -22.73
CA SER A 12 -43.82 -5.68 -22.10
C SER A 12 -43.14 -6.69 -23.03
N ILE A 13 -43.27 -6.56 -24.36
CA ILE A 13 -42.58 -7.41 -25.34
C ILE A 13 -41.19 -6.87 -25.67
N ILE A 14 -40.96 -5.55 -25.55
CA ILE A 14 -39.63 -4.93 -25.71
C ILE A 14 -38.78 -5.07 -24.44
N LEU A 15 -39.40 -5.16 -23.24
CA LEU A 15 -38.67 -5.46 -22.00
C LEU A 15 -38.31 -6.95 -21.81
N LEU A 16 -38.79 -7.86 -22.67
CA LEU A 16 -38.54 -9.30 -22.55
C LEU A 16 -37.55 -9.86 -23.59
N THR A 17 -36.91 -9.01 -24.39
CA THR A 17 -35.87 -9.40 -25.35
C THR A 17 -34.50 -8.78 -25.07
N GLY A 18 -34.27 -8.26 -23.86
CA GLY A 18 -33.03 -7.56 -23.47
C GLY A 18 -32.02 -8.35 -22.64
N LEU A 19 -32.33 -9.58 -22.20
CA LEU A 19 -31.38 -10.46 -21.51
C LEU A 19 -31.46 -11.87 -22.12
N SER A 20 -30.98 -12.01 -23.34
CA SER A 20 -30.48 -13.30 -23.81
C SER A 20 -29.09 -13.05 -24.34
N GLY A 21 -28.11 -13.01 -23.42
CA GLY A 21 -26.74 -13.32 -23.79
C GLY A 21 -26.77 -14.70 -24.42
N THR A 22 -26.74 -14.75 -25.75
CA THR A 22 -26.52 -15.98 -26.50
C THR A 22 -25.17 -16.49 -26.03
N GLY A 23 -25.19 -17.48 -25.14
CA GLY A 23 -23.97 -18.16 -24.71
C GLY A 23 -23.34 -18.77 -25.94
N LEU A 24 -22.20 -18.22 -26.36
CA LEU A 24 -21.37 -18.87 -27.35
C LEU A 24 -20.80 -20.12 -26.69
N ALA A 25 -21.04 -21.28 -27.31
CA ALA A 25 -20.31 -22.49 -26.97
C ALA A 25 -18.80 -22.23 -27.10
N LEU A 26 -17.98 -22.97 -26.33
CA LEU A 26 -16.53 -22.96 -26.46
C LEU A 26 -16.11 -22.99 -27.93
N SER A 27 -15.37 -21.96 -28.35
CA SER A 27 -14.97 -21.78 -29.74
C SER A 27 -13.84 -22.74 -30.07
N TYR A 28 -14.16 -23.68 -30.95
CA TYR A 28 -13.18 -24.51 -31.67
C TYR A 28 -12.66 -23.76 -32.90
N SER A 29 -12.33 -22.49 -32.77
CA SER A 29 -11.83 -21.70 -33.90
C SER A 29 -10.56 -22.37 -34.45
N GLY A 30 -10.65 -22.98 -35.65
CA GLY A 30 -9.60 -23.81 -36.26
C GLY A 30 -9.81 -25.33 -36.15
N GLY A 31 -10.77 -25.81 -35.36
CA GLY A 31 -11.09 -27.23 -35.12
C GLY A 31 -10.37 -27.82 -33.91
N GLY A 32 -10.28 -29.16 -33.85
CA GLY A 32 -9.55 -29.90 -32.81
C GLY A 32 -10.32 -30.09 -31.50
N ASP A 33 -9.69 -30.77 -30.54
CA ASP A 33 -10.21 -31.00 -29.19
C ASP A 33 -9.30 -30.32 -28.16
N TRP A 34 -9.89 -29.86 -27.05
CA TRP A 34 -9.16 -29.34 -25.90
C TRP A 34 -8.59 -30.53 -25.10
N ASN A 35 -7.27 -30.62 -25.00
CA ASN A 35 -6.61 -31.76 -24.32
C ASN A 35 -6.51 -31.56 -22.81
N TYR A 36 -6.53 -30.31 -22.35
CA TYR A 36 -6.38 -29.95 -20.95
C TYR A 36 -7.36 -28.86 -20.56
N SER A 37 -7.76 -28.89 -19.30
CA SER A 37 -8.56 -27.84 -18.67
C SER A 37 -8.16 -27.71 -17.20
N GLU A 38 -8.18 -26.48 -16.70
CA GLU A 38 -7.93 -26.16 -15.30
C GLU A 38 -9.06 -25.31 -14.75
N GLU A 39 -9.52 -25.65 -13.56
CA GLU A 39 -10.51 -24.85 -12.84
C GLU A 39 -9.81 -23.76 -12.03
N MET A 40 -10.41 -22.59 -12.02
CA MET A 40 -9.99 -21.45 -11.24
C MET A 40 -11.22 -20.77 -10.63
N THR A 41 -11.06 -20.20 -9.46
CA THR A 41 -12.15 -19.54 -8.74
C THR A 41 -11.81 -18.07 -8.57
N ILE A 42 -12.77 -17.21 -8.88
CA ILE A 42 -12.66 -15.77 -8.68
C ILE A 42 -13.51 -15.38 -7.49
N LYS A 43 -12.90 -14.80 -6.47
CA LYS A 43 -13.58 -14.31 -5.27
C LYS A 43 -13.80 -12.81 -5.36
N GLU A 44 -15.05 -12.38 -5.15
CA GLU A 44 -15.41 -10.99 -4.98
C GLU A 44 -15.00 -10.49 -3.58
N ASN A 45 -14.38 -9.31 -3.51
CA ASN A 45 -13.86 -8.77 -2.25
C ASN A 45 -14.47 -7.42 -1.86
N SER A 46 -15.12 -6.69 -2.77
CA SER A 46 -15.67 -5.34 -2.52
C SER A 46 -17.05 -5.30 -1.90
N GLY A 47 -17.70 -6.45 -1.71
CA GLY A 47 -19.06 -6.53 -1.20
C GLY A 47 -20.13 -6.07 -2.19
N LYS A 48 -19.80 -5.92 -3.48
CA LYS A 48 -20.73 -5.46 -4.53
C LYS A 48 -20.82 -6.49 -5.66
N ASP A 49 -21.98 -6.59 -6.30
CA ASP A 49 -22.11 -7.40 -7.50
C ASP A 49 -21.29 -6.77 -8.64
N LEU A 50 -20.34 -7.51 -9.18
CA LEU A 50 -19.50 -7.04 -10.28
C LEU A 50 -19.99 -7.66 -11.60
N ALA A 51 -20.43 -6.82 -12.53
CA ALA A 51 -20.93 -7.26 -13.83
C ALA A 51 -19.96 -6.89 -14.96
N ASN A 52 -19.70 -7.85 -15.86
CA ASN A 52 -18.79 -7.69 -17.00
C ASN A 52 -17.40 -7.16 -16.57
N TYR A 53 -16.88 -7.66 -15.46
CA TYR A 53 -15.69 -7.15 -14.81
C TYR A 53 -14.42 -7.78 -15.41
N GLN A 54 -13.37 -6.98 -15.62
CA GLN A 54 -12.09 -7.46 -16.12
C GLN A 54 -11.21 -7.91 -14.98
N VAL A 55 -10.78 -9.18 -15.02
CA VAL A 55 -9.94 -9.81 -14.00
C VAL A 55 -8.61 -10.24 -14.62
N GLN A 56 -7.51 -9.95 -13.94
CA GLN A 56 -6.17 -10.38 -14.34
C GLN A 56 -5.88 -11.79 -13.83
N VAL A 57 -5.33 -12.63 -14.70
CA VAL A 57 -4.89 -13.99 -14.45
C VAL A 57 -3.39 -14.02 -14.71
N LEU A 58 -2.64 -14.35 -13.66
CA LEU A 58 -1.18 -14.46 -13.72
C LEU A 58 -0.81 -15.94 -13.74
N LEU A 59 -0.09 -16.34 -14.78
CA LEU A 59 0.41 -17.71 -14.92
C LEU A 59 1.92 -17.72 -14.83
N ASP A 60 2.45 -18.72 -14.13
CA ASP A 60 3.88 -19.00 -14.08
C ASP A 60 4.18 -20.50 -13.93
N SER A 61 5.46 -20.87 -13.96
CA SER A 61 5.91 -22.27 -13.82
C SER A 61 5.41 -23.01 -12.57
N SER A 62 4.98 -22.30 -11.52
CA SER A 62 4.43 -22.90 -10.30
C SER A 62 2.96 -23.33 -10.44
N ASN A 63 2.22 -22.68 -11.34
CA ASN A 63 0.77 -22.85 -11.46
C ASN A 63 0.28 -23.27 -12.86
N PHE A 64 1.15 -23.24 -13.88
CA PHE A 64 0.79 -23.58 -15.26
C PHE A 64 1.94 -24.27 -16.01
N ASP A 65 1.62 -25.32 -16.77
CA ASP A 65 2.58 -26.06 -17.59
C ASP A 65 2.58 -25.54 -19.04
N PHE A 66 3.48 -24.59 -19.32
CA PHE A 66 3.64 -23.95 -20.63
C PHE A 66 3.96 -24.94 -21.76
N SER A 67 4.45 -26.14 -21.46
CA SER A 67 4.73 -27.16 -22.48
C SER A 67 3.46 -27.79 -23.07
N LYS A 68 2.32 -27.63 -22.40
CA LYS A 68 1.02 -28.18 -22.82
C LYS A 68 0.20 -27.23 -23.69
N ALA A 69 0.58 -25.96 -23.77
CA ALA A 69 -0.05 -24.95 -24.63
C ALA A 69 0.83 -24.65 -25.85
N LYS A 70 0.29 -23.89 -26.81
CA LYS A 70 1.09 -23.38 -27.93
C LYS A 70 2.13 -22.37 -27.43
N PRO A 71 3.31 -22.28 -28.09
CA PRO A 71 4.36 -21.35 -27.66
C PRO A 71 3.96 -19.88 -27.61
N ASP A 72 2.88 -19.49 -28.31
CA ASP A 72 2.32 -18.15 -28.38
C ASP A 72 1.02 -17.98 -27.56
N GLY A 73 0.59 -19.01 -26.82
CA GLY A 73 -0.65 -18.98 -26.01
C GLY A 73 -1.94 -18.89 -26.82
N SER A 74 -1.87 -18.99 -28.16
CA SER A 74 -3.05 -18.78 -29.02
C SER A 74 -4.17 -19.82 -28.86
N ASP A 75 -3.88 -20.92 -28.16
CA ASP A 75 -4.84 -21.95 -27.75
C ASP A 75 -5.38 -21.75 -26.33
N ILE A 76 -5.23 -20.60 -25.67
CA ILE A 76 -5.86 -20.39 -24.37
C ILE A 76 -7.34 -19.97 -24.53
N ARG A 77 -8.25 -20.60 -23.78
CA ARG A 77 -9.66 -20.19 -23.66
C ARG A 77 -10.11 -20.18 -22.22
N PHE A 78 -11.11 -19.36 -21.94
CA PHE A 78 -11.80 -19.35 -20.64
C PHE A 78 -13.29 -19.53 -20.84
N SER A 79 -13.95 -20.18 -19.89
CA SER A 79 -15.40 -20.32 -19.88
C SER A 79 -15.99 -20.28 -18.48
N VAL A 80 -17.21 -19.77 -18.36
CA VAL A 80 -18.06 -19.87 -17.17
C VAL A 80 -19.34 -20.58 -17.59
N ASN A 81 -19.72 -21.66 -16.90
CA ASN A 81 -20.91 -22.45 -17.25
C ASN A 81 -20.94 -22.83 -18.75
N ASP A 82 -19.82 -23.33 -19.27
CA ASP A 82 -19.59 -23.70 -20.68
C ASP A 82 -19.75 -22.55 -21.70
N LYS A 83 -19.89 -21.30 -21.24
CA LYS A 83 -19.92 -20.11 -22.09
C LYS A 83 -18.55 -19.49 -22.15
N GLN A 84 -18.03 -19.33 -23.36
CA GLN A 84 -16.71 -18.74 -23.55
C GLN A 84 -16.66 -17.27 -23.10
N LEU A 85 -15.59 -16.90 -22.42
CA LEU A 85 -15.28 -15.52 -22.05
C LEU A 85 -14.42 -14.82 -23.11
N SER A 86 -14.59 -13.51 -23.24
CA SER A 86 -13.59 -12.66 -23.88
C SER A 86 -12.33 -12.65 -23.02
N HIS A 87 -11.18 -12.68 -23.68
CA HIS A 87 -9.89 -12.56 -23.01
C HIS A 87 -8.91 -11.77 -23.87
N TRP A 88 -7.85 -11.30 -23.23
CA TRP A 88 -6.72 -10.68 -23.89
C TRP A 88 -5.42 -11.13 -23.23
N ILE A 89 -4.52 -11.68 -24.04
CA ILE A 89 -3.16 -12.04 -23.63
C ILE A 89 -2.32 -10.77 -23.73
N GLU A 90 -1.98 -10.19 -22.58
CA GLU A 90 -1.11 -9.02 -22.48
C GLU A 90 0.35 -9.41 -22.70
N GLU A 91 0.77 -10.51 -22.06
CA GLU A 91 2.11 -11.05 -22.17
C GLU A 91 2.06 -12.58 -22.14
N TRP A 92 2.88 -13.20 -22.99
CA TRP A 92 3.09 -14.64 -23.00
C TRP A 92 4.54 -14.94 -23.34
N ASP A 93 5.29 -15.43 -22.37
CA ASP A 93 6.66 -15.89 -22.56
C ASP A 93 6.78 -17.35 -22.07
N ALA A 94 6.65 -18.28 -23.01
CA ALA A 94 6.79 -19.72 -22.75
C ALA A 94 8.23 -20.13 -22.36
N LYS A 95 9.23 -19.25 -22.53
CA LYS A 95 10.63 -19.54 -22.18
C LYS A 95 10.93 -19.10 -20.75
N SER A 96 10.44 -17.95 -20.31
CA SER A 96 10.47 -17.56 -18.89
C SER A 96 9.36 -18.21 -18.08
N GLU A 97 8.44 -18.91 -18.75
CA GLU A 97 7.27 -19.56 -18.14
C GLU A 97 6.47 -18.53 -17.33
N SER A 98 6.07 -17.44 -17.98
CA SER A 98 5.26 -16.36 -17.41
C SER A 98 4.23 -15.83 -18.41
N ALA A 99 3.02 -15.55 -17.96
CA ALA A 99 1.99 -14.90 -18.76
C ALA A 99 1.06 -14.01 -17.94
N ILE A 100 0.59 -12.94 -18.57
CA ILE A 100 -0.42 -12.01 -18.05
C ILE A 100 -1.63 -12.06 -18.99
N ILE A 101 -2.77 -12.47 -18.46
CA ILE A 101 -4.00 -12.63 -19.26
C ILE A 101 -5.15 -11.94 -18.55
N TRP A 102 -5.94 -11.18 -19.29
CA TRP A 102 -7.16 -10.55 -18.79
C TRP A 102 -8.38 -11.28 -19.30
N ILE A 103 -9.38 -11.49 -18.44
CA ILE A 103 -10.65 -12.12 -18.79
C ILE A 103 -11.82 -11.21 -18.41
N LYS A 104 -12.88 -11.19 -19.24
CA LYS A 104 -14.12 -10.44 -18.94
C LYS A 104 -15.15 -11.39 -18.33
N VAL A 105 -15.36 -11.28 -17.02
CA VAL A 105 -16.26 -12.15 -16.26
C VAL A 105 -17.67 -11.53 -16.23
N PRO A 106 -18.72 -12.23 -16.73
CA PRO A 106 -20.05 -11.63 -16.88
C PRO A 106 -20.69 -11.21 -15.56
N SER A 107 -20.46 -11.98 -14.50
CA SER A 107 -21.02 -11.72 -13.17
C SER A 107 -20.12 -12.38 -12.12
N ILE A 108 -19.75 -11.60 -11.10
CA ILE A 108 -19.12 -12.06 -9.86
C ILE A 108 -20.03 -11.55 -8.73
N PRO A 109 -20.76 -12.45 -8.03
CA PRO A 109 -21.69 -12.04 -6.98
C PRO A 109 -20.96 -11.40 -5.79
N SER A 110 -21.59 -10.43 -5.13
CA SER A 110 -21.10 -9.80 -3.90
C SER A 110 -20.70 -10.82 -2.85
N ASN A 111 -19.47 -10.71 -2.32
CA ASN A 111 -18.83 -11.64 -1.38
C ASN A 111 -18.84 -13.12 -1.85
N GLY A 112 -19.12 -13.35 -3.14
CA GLY A 112 -19.31 -14.65 -3.73
C GLY A 112 -18.09 -15.12 -4.50
N MET A 113 -18.24 -16.32 -5.08
CA MET A 113 -17.24 -16.95 -5.92
C MET A 113 -17.82 -17.21 -7.31
N THR A 114 -16.98 -17.14 -8.33
CA THR A 114 -17.31 -17.51 -9.70
C THR A 114 -16.26 -18.47 -10.23
N ASP A 115 -16.70 -19.68 -10.57
CA ASP A 115 -15.83 -20.68 -11.16
C ASP A 115 -15.66 -20.43 -12.66
N VAL A 116 -14.39 -20.38 -13.07
CA VAL A 116 -13.95 -20.24 -14.44
C VAL A 116 -13.15 -21.49 -14.79
N THR A 117 -13.30 -21.96 -16.02
CA THR A 117 -12.48 -23.05 -16.56
C THR A 117 -11.57 -22.48 -17.64
N MET A 118 -10.27 -22.64 -17.48
CA MET A 118 -9.28 -22.42 -18.52
C MET A 118 -9.14 -23.69 -19.37
N HIS A 119 -9.14 -23.59 -20.70
CA HIS A 119 -8.95 -24.70 -21.64
C HIS A 119 -7.73 -24.44 -22.52
N TYR A 120 -6.93 -25.47 -22.76
CA TYR A 120 -5.69 -25.36 -23.52
C TYR A 120 -5.25 -26.72 -24.13
N GLY A 121 -4.15 -26.70 -24.89
CA GLY A 121 -3.59 -27.88 -25.55
C GLY A 121 -4.32 -28.27 -26.82
N ASN A 122 -4.97 -27.32 -27.49
CA ASN A 122 -5.56 -27.54 -28.81
C ASN A 122 -4.63 -27.01 -29.91
N PRO A 123 -3.83 -27.85 -30.57
CA PRO A 123 -2.87 -27.41 -31.58
C PRO A 123 -3.55 -26.84 -32.85
N ALA A 124 -4.84 -27.13 -33.07
CA ALA A 124 -5.61 -26.60 -34.20
C ALA A 124 -6.23 -25.23 -33.89
N ALA A 125 -6.20 -24.77 -32.64
CA ALA A 125 -6.75 -23.49 -32.26
C ALA A 125 -6.00 -22.32 -32.91
N ILE A 126 -6.75 -21.36 -33.42
CA ILE A 126 -6.23 -20.05 -33.85
C ILE A 126 -6.37 -19.03 -32.72
N ASP A 127 -5.55 -17.99 -32.75
CA ASP A 127 -5.65 -16.90 -31.78
C ASP A 127 -7.00 -16.16 -31.92
N ILE A 128 -7.63 -15.89 -30.78
CA ILE A 128 -8.84 -15.07 -30.68
C ILE A 128 -8.75 -14.04 -29.55
N SER A 129 -7.57 -13.88 -28.94
CA SER A 129 -7.26 -12.85 -27.95
C SER A 129 -7.69 -11.48 -28.49
N SER A 130 -8.43 -10.72 -27.70
CA SER A 130 -9.00 -9.45 -28.13
C SER A 130 -9.26 -8.51 -26.97
N GLY A 131 -8.40 -7.50 -26.83
CA GLY A 131 -8.55 -6.44 -25.84
C GLY A 131 -9.85 -5.65 -26.02
N GLY A 132 -10.22 -5.32 -27.26
CA GLY A 132 -11.46 -4.59 -27.57
C GLY A 132 -12.76 -5.32 -27.19
N SER A 133 -12.73 -6.64 -27.02
CA SER A 133 -13.88 -7.41 -26.50
C SER A 133 -13.82 -7.67 -24.99
N THR A 134 -12.67 -7.40 -24.38
CA THR A 134 -12.38 -7.69 -22.96
C THR A 134 -12.59 -6.43 -22.12
N PHE A 135 -12.01 -5.31 -22.54
CA PHE A 135 -12.06 -4.03 -21.83
C PHE A 135 -13.22 -3.15 -22.27
N ASP A 136 -13.49 -2.09 -21.52
CA ASP A 136 -14.52 -1.11 -21.88
C ASP A 136 -13.97 -0.09 -22.88
N PHE A 137 -12.66 0.05 -22.95
CA PHE A 137 -11.91 0.67 -24.05
C PHE A 137 -10.57 -0.03 -24.25
N PHE A 138 -10.10 -0.13 -25.48
CA PHE A 138 -8.81 -0.75 -25.80
C PHE A 138 -8.26 -0.23 -27.14
N ASP A 139 -6.95 0.03 -27.18
CA ASP A 139 -6.19 0.26 -28.40
C ASP A 139 -4.76 -0.29 -28.22
N ASP A 140 -4.31 -1.13 -29.14
CA ASP A 140 -2.95 -1.69 -29.22
C ASP A 140 -2.11 -1.03 -30.32
N PHE A 141 -2.65 0.03 -30.96
CA PHE A 141 -1.99 0.81 -31.98
C PHE A 141 -1.38 0.00 -33.14
N THR A 142 -1.92 -1.20 -33.41
CA THR A 142 -1.49 -2.08 -34.52
C THR A 142 -1.90 -1.56 -35.90
N GLY A 143 -2.81 -0.58 -35.93
CA GLY A 143 -3.23 0.12 -37.15
C GLY A 143 -2.09 0.85 -37.85
N LYS A 144 -2.29 1.20 -39.14
CA LYS A 144 -1.32 2.01 -39.90
C LYS A 144 -1.37 3.51 -39.56
N SER A 145 -2.37 3.93 -38.80
CA SER A 145 -2.65 5.31 -38.41
C SER A 145 -3.57 5.30 -37.20
N LEU A 146 -3.65 6.43 -36.49
CA LEU A 146 -4.48 6.58 -35.29
C LEU A 146 -5.95 6.38 -35.66
N SER A 147 -6.64 5.52 -34.92
CA SER A 147 -8.06 5.27 -35.14
C SER A 147 -8.86 6.54 -34.82
N ILE A 148 -9.36 7.21 -35.87
CA ILE A 148 -10.26 8.36 -35.70
C ILE A 148 -11.61 7.96 -35.08
N ALA A 149 -11.92 6.68 -34.95
CA ALA A 149 -13.10 6.22 -34.23
C ALA A 149 -12.88 6.28 -32.71
N ASN A 150 -11.66 6.03 -32.26
CA ASN A 150 -11.31 5.93 -30.84
C ASN A 150 -10.75 7.25 -30.31
N TRP A 151 -9.98 7.98 -31.13
CA TRP A 151 -9.17 9.10 -30.67
C TRP A 151 -9.41 10.39 -31.46
N ARG A 152 -9.15 11.51 -30.79
CA ARG A 152 -8.85 12.82 -31.38
C ARG A 152 -7.36 13.08 -31.15
N SER A 153 -6.72 13.72 -32.12
CA SER A 153 -5.31 14.12 -32.02
C SER A 153 -5.17 15.62 -32.19
N GLU A 154 -4.29 16.23 -31.41
CA GLU A 154 -3.92 17.64 -31.53
C GLU A 154 -2.41 17.77 -31.37
N THR A 155 -1.79 18.58 -32.23
CA THR A 155 -0.38 18.90 -32.13
C THR A 155 -0.15 20.39 -32.35
N ASN A 156 0.92 20.92 -31.76
CA ASN A 156 1.34 22.30 -31.95
C ASN A 156 2.87 22.42 -31.85
N GLY A 157 3.43 23.55 -32.30
CA GLY A 157 4.82 23.94 -32.06
C GLY A 157 5.90 22.97 -32.55
N GLY A 158 5.56 21.97 -33.36
CA GLY A 158 6.48 20.93 -33.82
C GLY A 158 6.14 19.52 -33.33
N GLY A 159 5.14 19.35 -32.47
CA GLY A 159 4.67 18.02 -32.07
C GLY A 159 4.19 17.18 -33.24
N ASP A 160 4.47 15.88 -33.18
CA ASP A 160 4.05 14.90 -34.17
C ASP A 160 3.52 13.62 -33.52
N ILE A 161 2.64 12.90 -34.23
CA ILE A 161 2.07 11.63 -33.75
C ILE A 161 2.37 10.55 -34.80
N ASN A 162 3.25 9.63 -34.42
CA ASN A 162 3.68 8.54 -35.29
C ASN A 162 3.18 7.20 -34.78
N ILE A 163 2.65 6.36 -35.68
CA ILE A 163 2.23 4.99 -35.35
C ILE A 163 2.97 4.01 -36.24
N GLY A 164 3.53 2.98 -35.63
CA GLY A 164 4.17 1.89 -36.35
C GLY A 164 4.55 0.75 -35.43
N ASN A 165 4.47 -0.48 -35.94
CA ASN A 165 4.82 -1.71 -35.22
C ASN A 165 4.05 -1.90 -33.89
N GLY A 166 2.77 -1.52 -33.82
CA GLY A 166 1.98 -1.63 -32.58
C GLY A 166 2.32 -0.58 -31.53
N VAL A 167 3.01 0.49 -31.90
CA VAL A 167 3.40 1.56 -30.96
C VAL A 167 2.98 2.90 -31.52
N ILE A 168 2.30 3.71 -30.69
CA ILE A 168 2.13 5.14 -30.93
C ILE A 168 3.22 5.93 -30.22
N ARG A 169 3.70 6.98 -30.89
CA ARG A 169 4.67 7.94 -30.36
C ARG A 169 4.05 9.32 -30.37
N LEU A 170 3.98 9.94 -29.19
CA LEU A 170 3.60 11.35 -29.02
C LEU A 170 4.91 12.12 -28.93
N GLU A 171 5.32 12.70 -30.05
CA GLU A 171 6.64 13.31 -30.20
C GLU A 171 6.62 14.78 -29.82
N ALA A 172 7.69 15.22 -29.16
CA ALA A 172 8.05 16.61 -28.94
C ALA A 172 9.45 16.85 -29.55
N PRO A 173 9.56 16.87 -30.91
CA PRO A 173 10.84 16.81 -31.60
C PRO A 173 11.54 18.17 -31.75
N GLU A 174 10.80 19.27 -31.65
CA GLU A 174 11.34 20.62 -31.83
C GLU A 174 11.15 21.48 -30.58
N ARG A 175 12.19 22.24 -30.23
CA ARG A 175 12.10 23.25 -29.17
C ARG A 175 11.19 24.39 -29.63
N HIS A 176 9.95 24.40 -29.17
CA HIS A 176 9.05 25.54 -29.29
C HIS A 176 8.31 25.76 -27.97
N PRO A 177 8.10 27.00 -27.47
CA PRO A 177 7.42 27.24 -26.18
C PRO A 177 5.96 26.77 -26.08
N ALA A 178 5.42 26.18 -27.14
CA ALA A 178 4.04 25.71 -27.23
C ALA A 178 3.98 24.35 -27.97
N ASP A 179 5.10 23.63 -28.02
CA ASP A 179 5.13 22.31 -28.64
C ASP A 179 4.36 21.30 -27.79
N PHE A 180 3.52 20.52 -28.44
CA PHE A 180 2.93 19.35 -27.81
C PHE A 180 2.38 18.38 -28.83
N SER A 181 2.25 17.13 -28.39
CA SER A 181 1.46 16.10 -29.02
C SER A 181 0.46 15.56 -28.02
N LYS A 182 -0.80 15.52 -28.41
CA LYS A 182 -1.92 15.12 -27.55
C LYS A 182 -2.83 14.16 -28.29
N ILE A 183 -3.28 13.12 -27.60
CA ILE A 183 -4.45 12.34 -28.00
C ILE A 183 -5.47 12.32 -26.87
N THR A 184 -6.75 12.35 -27.25
CA THR A 184 -7.87 12.20 -26.30
C THR A 184 -8.89 11.20 -26.83
N SER A 185 -9.50 10.41 -25.94
CA SER A 185 -10.52 9.46 -26.39
C SER A 185 -11.78 10.20 -26.87
N LYS A 186 -12.52 9.56 -27.77
CA LYS A 186 -13.88 9.99 -28.15
C LYS A 186 -14.93 9.50 -27.17
N ASP A 187 -14.69 8.33 -26.59
CA ASP A 187 -15.52 7.78 -25.52
C ASP A 187 -15.22 8.49 -24.20
N VAL A 188 -16.21 8.48 -23.32
CA VAL A 188 -16.14 9.02 -21.96
C VAL A 188 -16.43 7.89 -20.97
N PHE A 189 -15.91 8.04 -19.75
CA PHE A 189 -15.94 7.01 -18.72
C PHE A 189 -16.45 7.60 -17.42
N GLU A 190 -17.17 6.79 -16.66
CA GLU A 190 -17.69 7.13 -15.34
C GLU A 190 -16.67 6.79 -14.24
N ILE A 191 -16.89 7.34 -13.05
CA ILE A 191 -16.14 6.99 -11.84
C ILE A 191 -16.23 5.48 -11.55
N ASN A 192 -15.24 4.94 -10.85
CA ASN A 192 -14.96 3.49 -10.68
C ASN A 192 -14.36 2.85 -11.94
N SER A 193 -13.51 3.61 -12.62
CA SER A 193 -12.76 3.19 -13.80
C SER A 193 -11.26 3.33 -13.55
N MET A 194 -10.47 2.50 -14.21
CA MET A 194 -9.02 2.58 -14.23
C MET A 194 -8.50 2.68 -15.66
N PHE A 195 -7.71 3.72 -15.92
CA PHE A 195 -7.04 3.96 -17.19
C PHE A 195 -5.59 3.46 -17.13
N VAL A 196 -5.28 2.42 -17.91
CA VAL A 196 -3.96 1.77 -17.92
C VAL A 196 -3.29 1.94 -19.28
N VAL A 197 -2.02 2.30 -19.24
CA VAL A 197 -1.20 2.53 -20.44
C VAL A 197 0.16 1.87 -20.25
N LYS A 198 0.58 1.02 -21.19
CA LYS A 198 1.97 0.55 -21.25
C LYS A 198 2.78 1.56 -22.04
N ARG A 199 3.62 2.30 -21.33
CA ARG A 199 4.37 3.43 -21.88
C ARG A 199 5.85 3.34 -21.54
N MET A 200 6.65 4.09 -22.30
CA MET A 200 8.04 4.40 -21.97
C MET A 200 8.39 5.82 -22.42
N LYS A 201 9.38 6.41 -21.75
CA LYS A 201 9.98 7.68 -22.15
C LYS A 201 11.21 7.42 -23.03
N VAL A 202 11.33 8.19 -24.12
CA VAL A 202 12.53 8.21 -24.96
C VAL A 202 13.00 9.63 -25.18
N THR A 203 14.27 9.88 -24.85
CA THR A 203 14.95 11.16 -24.96
C THR A 203 15.81 11.17 -26.22
N THR A 204 15.52 12.10 -27.12
CA THR A 204 16.29 12.30 -28.37
C THR A 204 17.16 13.54 -28.33
N GLY A 205 16.97 14.37 -27.29
CA GLY A 205 17.71 15.60 -27.06
C GLY A 205 19.13 15.37 -26.55
N ILE A 206 19.85 16.48 -26.38
CA ILE A 206 21.23 16.49 -25.84
C ILE A 206 21.25 16.54 -24.31
N GLU A 207 20.13 16.87 -23.67
CA GLU A 207 19.99 16.91 -22.22
C GLU A 207 19.33 15.61 -21.73
N PRO A 208 19.79 15.03 -20.62
CA PRO A 208 19.31 13.74 -20.12
C PRO A 208 17.92 13.82 -19.44
N ILE A 209 17.25 14.98 -19.46
CA ILE A 209 15.97 15.20 -18.77
C ILE A 209 14.82 14.53 -19.53
N GLY A 210 14.83 14.58 -20.86
CA GLY A 210 13.77 14.04 -21.71
C GLY A 210 12.44 14.81 -21.68
N PRO A 211 11.52 14.47 -22.59
CA PRO A 211 10.23 15.15 -22.71
C PRO A 211 9.39 15.01 -21.43
N VAL A 212 8.44 15.94 -21.24
CA VAL A 212 7.39 15.81 -20.23
C VAL A 212 6.35 14.83 -20.73
N LEU A 213 5.88 13.97 -19.83
CA LEU A 213 4.85 12.99 -20.11
C LEU A 213 3.64 13.24 -19.22
N GLU A 214 2.45 13.27 -19.81
CA GLU A 214 1.19 13.36 -19.06
C GLU A 214 0.23 12.24 -19.48
N GLN A 215 -0.41 11.65 -18.48
CA GLN A 215 -1.50 10.69 -18.61
C GLN A 215 -2.64 11.13 -17.70
N GLY A 216 -3.88 11.05 -18.16
CA GLY A 216 -4.98 11.49 -17.31
C GLY A 216 -6.36 11.33 -17.93
N LEU A 217 -7.30 12.03 -17.30
CA LEU A 217 -8.67 12.17 -17.72
C LEU A 217 -9.04 13.66 -17.75
N LEU A 218 -9.82 14.06 -18.74
CA LEU A 218 -10.24 15.44 -18.97
C LEU A 218 -11.75 15.53 -19.20
N ASP A 219 -12.32 16.69 -18.91
CA ASP A 219 -13.70 16.97 -19.26
C ASP A 219 -13.93 16.86 -20.80
N PRO A 220 -15.05 16.27 -21.24
CA PRO A 220 -15.37 16.17 -22.65
C PRO A 220 -15.75 17.51 -23.31
N GLN A 221 -16.32 18.45 -22.56
CA GLN A 221 -16.79 19.75 -23.04
C GLN A 221 -15.75 20.86 -22.85
N ASP A 222 -15.22 21.01 -21.64
CA ASP A 222 -14.18 22.00 -21.30
C ASP A 222 -13.02 21.36 -20.55
N GLU A 223 -11.95 21.01 -21.28
CA GLU A 223 -10.75 20.35 -20.75
C GLU A 223 -10.07 21.07 -19.57
N SER A 224 -10.49 22.30 -19.24
CA SER A 224 -9.97 23.07 -18.11
C SER A 224 -10.84 23.04 -16.85
N GLU A 225 -12.12 22.64 -16.96
CA GLU A 225 -13.08 22.61 -15.84
C GLU A 225 -12.88 21.38 -14.94
N ASN A 226 -12.75 20.19 -15.54
CA ASN A 226 -12.57 18.93 -14.81
C ASN A 226 -11.37 18.16 -15.33
N MET A 227 -10.40 17.84 -14.46
CA MET A 227 -9.21 17.07 -14.86
C MET A 227 -8.63 16.22 -13.74
N ILE A 228 -8.04 15.09 -14.14
CA ILE A 228 -7.20 14.22 -13.32
C ILE A 228 -5.94 13.92 -14.14
N ILE A 229 -4.82 14.60 -13.84
CA ILE A 229 -3.59 14.49 -14.64
C ILE A 229 -2.42 14.06 -13.79
N HIS A 230 -1.83 12.93 -14.17
CA HIS A 230 -0.55 12.44 -13.69
C HIS A 230 0.55 12.88 -14.66
N ARG A 231 1.52 13.65 -14.15
CA ARG A 231 2.66 14.14 -14.92
C ARG A 231 3.96 13.55 -14.40
N THR A 232 4.83 13.12 -15.32
CA THR A 232 6.20 12.71 -15.02
C THR A 232 7.23 13.58 -15.77
N GLU A 233 8.30 13.97 -15.06
CA GLU A 233 9.37 14.84 -15.51
C GLU A 233 10.75 14.30 -15.08
N LEU A 234 11.82 14.93 -15.58
CA LEU A 234 13.23 14.64 -15.25
C LEU A 234 13.75 13.27 -15.71
N THR A 235 15.07 13.10 -15.63
CA THR A 235 15.76 11.83 -15.88
C THR A 235 15.14 10.73 -15.02
N ASN A 236 14.98 9.54 -15.59
CA ASN A 236 14.34 8.40 -14.94
C ASN A 236 12.88 8.59 -14.48
N GLU A 237 12.19 9.64 -14.97
CA GLU A 237 10.85 10.00 -14.49
C GLU A 237 10.82 10.24 -12.97
N SER A 238 11.90 10.82 -12.43
CA SER A 238 12.14 10.98 -11.00
C SER A 238 11.33 12.08 -10.33
N ARG A 239 10.47 12.76 -11.10
CA ARG A 239 9.59 13.81 -10.59
C ARG A 239 8.18 13.54 -11.03
N VAL A 240 7.27 13.44 -10.07
CA VAL A 240 5.90 13.00 -10.30
C VAL A 240 4.91 13.95 -9.63
N LEU A 241 3.91 14.38 -10.40
CA LEU A 241 2.96 15.42 -9.97
C LEU A 241 1.53 15.03 -10.33
N TRP A 242 0.61 15.30 -9.41
CA TRP A 242 -0.82 15.38 -9.67
C TRP A 242 -1.25 16.81 -10.01
N THR A 243 -2.14 16.93 -10.99
CA THR A 243 -3.00 18.10 -11.17
C THR A 243 -4.44 17.64 -11.24
N LEU A 244 -5.24 18.06 -10.26
CA LEU A 244 -6.66 17.76 -10.16
C LEU A 244 -7.43 19.08 -10.27
N THR A 245 -8.56 19.08 -10.97
CA THR A 245 -9.47 20.23 -11.02
C THR A 245 -10.90 19.74 -11.02
N ARG A 246 -11.73 20.37 -10.21
CA ARG A 246 -13.19 20.25 -10.28
C ARG A 246 -13.82 21.63 -10.20
N ASP A 247 -14.65 22.00 -11.16
CA ASP A 247 -15.39 23.28 -11.18
C ASP A 247 -14.51 24.52 -10.87
N ASP A 248 -13.34 24.60 -11.52
CA ASP A 248 -12.29 25.62 -11.31
C ASP A 248 -11.42 25.50 -10.04
N ASP A 249 -11.77 24.63 -9.08
CA ASP A 249 -10.96 24.40 -7.88
C ASP A 249 -9.81 23.45 -8.17
N LYS A 250 -8.58 23.96 -8.03
CA LYS A 250 -7.36 23.28 -8.50
C LYS A 250 -6.48 22.80 -7.37
N PHE A 251 -6.18 21.51 -7.38
CA PHE A 251 -5.11 20.93 -6.58
C PHE A 251 -3.91 20.60 -7.47
N LYS A 252 -2.72 20.97 -7.00
CA LYS A 252 -1.44 20.55 -7.59
C LYS A 252 -0.57 20.01 -6.49
N SER A 253 -0.18 18.76 -6.61
CA SER A 253 0.69 18.15 -5.62
C SER A 253 2.10 18.73 -5.70
N ARG A 254 2.86 18.56 -4.61
CA ARG A 254 4.33 18.63 -4.67
C ARG A 254 4.85 17.38 -5.37
N ASP A 255 6.16 17.32 -5.60
CA ASP A 255 6.79 16.10 -6.08
C ASP A 255 6.45 14.93 -5.14
N GLN A 256 5.80 13.89 -5.66
CA GLN A 256 5.19 12.83 -4.86
C GLN A 256 6.13 11.63 -4.67
N THR A 257 6.92 11.29 -5.69
CA THR A 257 7.71 10.05 -5.71
C THR A 257 8.79 10.10 -6.80
N ASP A 258 9.72 9.15 -6.76
CA ASP A 258 10.71 8.90 -7.82
C ASP A 258 10.39 7.54 -8.46
N LEU A 259 10.03 7.53 -9.74
CA LEU A 259 9.67 6.28 -10.41
C LEU A 259 10.87 5.40 -10.75
N GLY A 260 12.08 5.95 -10.81
CA GLY A 260 13.30 5.23 -11.15
C GLY A 260 13.24 4.46 -12.48
N ILE A 261 12.44 4.92 -13.45
CA ILE A 261 12.25 4.24 -14.75
C ILE A 261 13.41 4.57 -15.65
N ALA A 262 14.32 3.61 -15.86
CA ALA A 262 15.40 3.82 -16.81
C ALA A 262 14.88 4.18 -18.22
N GLU A 263 15.63 5.01 -18.94
CA GLU A 263 15.29 5.42 -20.29
C GLU A 263 15.01 4.21 -21.20
N GLU A 264 14.05 4.33 -22.12
CA GLU A 264 13.63 3.26 -23.04
C GLU A 264 13.15 1.96 -22.36
N THR A 265 12.69 2.05 -21.11
CA THR A 265 12.12 0.91 -20.37
C THR A 265 10.60 0.95 -20.37
N TRP A 266 9.97 -0.13 -20.84
CA TRP A 266 8.52 -0.30 -20.79
C TRP A 266 8.03 -0.58 -19.37
N TYR A 267 6.93 0.07 -19.00
CA TYR A 267 6.19 -0.22 -17.77
C TYR A 267 4.70 0.12 -17.98
N THR A 268 3.82 -0.42 -17.13
CA THR A 268 2.41 -0.03 -17.12
C THR A 268 2.17 1.07 -16.09
N SER A 269 1.48 2.12 -16.51
CA SER A 269 1.04 3.25 -15.69
C SER A 269 -0.48 3.23 -15.63
N GLY A 270 -1.03 3.02 -14.44
CA GLY A 270 -2.46 2.94 -14.19
C GLY A 270 -2.96 4.09 -13.33
N ILE A 271 -4.07 4.73 -13.72
CA ILE A 271 -4.78 5.72 -12.91
C ILE A 271 -6.13 5.14 -12.56
N ALA A 272 -6.38 4.86 -11.27
CA ALA A 272 -7.68 4.47 -10.76
C ALA A 272 -8.42 5.71 -10.27
N TRP A 273 -9.64 5.92 -10.75
CA TRP A 273 -10.53 7.00 -10.34
C TRP A 273 -11.84 6.37 -9.87
N TYR A 274 -12.13 6.51 -8.58
CA TYR A 274 -13.15 5.71 -7.93
C TYR A 274 -13.77 6.41 -6.73
N GLN A 275 -14.91 5.86 -6.29
CA GLN A 275 -15.58 6.28 -5.07
C GLN A 275 -15.62 5.12 -4.08
N GLU A 276 -15.19 5.39 -2.86
CA GLU A 276 -15.26 4.50 -1.71
C GLU A 276 -16.10 5.19 -0.64
N ASP A 277 -17.20 4.54 -0.26
CA ASP A 277 -18.27 5.13 0.55
C ASP A 277 -18.77 6.48 -0.01
N ASN A 278 -18.55 7.57 0.71
CA ASN A 278 -18.95 8.92 0.31
C ASN A 278 -17.80 9.72 -0.31
N PHE A 279 -16.62 9.10 -0.50
CA PHE A 279 -15.39 9.81 -0.82
C PHE A 279 -14.83 9.40 -2.17
N LYS A 280 -14.51 10.41 -2.96
CA LYS A 280 -13.85 10.23 -4.25
C LYS A 280 -12.35 10.17 -4.03
N LYS A 281 -11.70 9.27 -4.75
CA LYS A 281 -10.27 8.98 -4.62
C LYS A 281 -9.64 8.80 -6.00
N VAL A 282 -8.37 9.17 -6.08
CA VAL A 282 -7.51 8.87 -7.23
C VAL A 282 -6.25 8.17 -6.73
N SER A 283 -5.85 7.12 -7.43
CA SER A 283 -4.67 6.33 -7.10
C SER A 283 -3.87 6.01 -8.35
N TRP A 284 -2.55 5.85 -8.18
CA TRP A 284 -1.66 5.49 -9.27
C TRP A 284 -1.00 4.13 -9.07
N PHE A 285 -0.77 3.43 -10.18
CA PHE A 285 -0.21 2.08 -10.20
C PHE A 285 0.95 1.99 -11.20
N LYS A 286 2.06 1.38 -10.76
CA LYS A 286 3.20 1.01 -11.59
C LYS A 286 3.24 -0.51 -11.74
N ASN A 287 3.19 -1.03 -12.96
CA ASN A 287 3.24 -2.48 -13.20
C ASN A 287 2.17 -3.25 -12.41
N GLY A 288 0.98 -2.67 -12.28
CA GLY A 288 -0.12 -3.22 -11.48
C GLY A 288 0.04 -3.08 -9.96
N VAL A 289 1.13 -2.50 -9.46
CA VAL A 289 1.37 -2.26 -8.02
C VAL A 289 1.03 -0.81 -7.69
N ARG A 290 0.14 -0.60 -6.70
CA ARG A 290 -0.25 0.73 -6.23
C ARG A 290 0.93 1.46 -5.57
N ASP A 291 1.14 2.72 -5.90
CA ASP A 291 2.03 3.61 -5.14
C ASP A 291 1.18 4.49 -4.23
N THR A 292 1.19 4.20 -2.93
CA THR A 292 0.34 4.91 -1.95
C THR A 292 0.72 6.37 -1.78
N LYS A 293 1.95 6.78 -2.15
CA LYS A 293 2.36 8.19 -2.17
C LYS A 293 1.61 9.01 -3.22
N MET A 294 0.98 8.32 -4.17
CA MET A 294 0.18 8.90 -5.24
C MET A 294 -1.32 8.79 -4.98
N ASP A 295 -1.73 8.37 -3.78
CA ASP A 295 -3.13 8.36 -3.38
C ASP A 295 -3.57 9.78 -3.00
N TYR A 296 -4.72 10.19 -3.52
CA TYR A 296 -5.33 11.47 -3.19
C TYR A 296 -6.82 11.29 -2.89
N SER A 297 -7.25 11.89 -1.78
CA SER A 297 -8.64 12.11 -1.38
C SER A 297 -8.80 13.57 -0.96
N TYR A 298 -10.03 14.08 -0.97
CA TYR A 298 -10.36 15.45 -0.54
C TYR A 298 -9.74 15.83 0.82
N ASP A 299 -9.53 17.13 1.01
CA ASP A 299 -9.03 17.70 2.26
C ASP A 299 -10.19 18.38 3.03
N ILE A 300 -10.26 18.18 4.35
CA ILE A 300 -11.12 18.99 5.24
C ILE A 300 -10.27 20.17 5.70
N GLU A 301 -10.53 21.35 5.15
CA GLU A 301 -9.92 22.57 5.63
C GLU A 301 -10.87 23.23 6.63
N ASN A 302 -10.44 23.33 7.90
CA ASN A 302 -10.99 24.17 8.98
C ASN A 302 -12.01 23.55 9.96
N GLU A 303 -12.09 24.19 11.15
CA GLU A 303 -13.03 23.94 12.26
C GLU A 303 -14.53 24.05 11.85
N ASP A 304 -14.83 24.45 10.61
CA ASP A 304 -16.19 24.59 10.08
C ASP A 304 -16.64 23.43 9.18
N GLU A 305 -15.83 22.36 9.08
CA GLU A 305 -16.10 21.13 8.31
C GLU A 305 -16.28 21.36 6.79
N THR A 306 -15.71 22.43 6.22
CA THR A 306 -15.80 22.65 4.77
C THR A 306 -14.91 21.67 3.99
N VAL A 307 -15.57 20.78 3.22
CA VAL A 307 -14.92 19.78 2.36
C VAL A 307 -14.52 20.44 1.03
N ILE A 308 -13.22 20.51 0.75
CA ILE A 308 -12.72 20.91 -0.57
C ILE A 308 -12.38 19.65 -1.35
N ASP A 309 -13.22 19.36 -2.33
CA ASP A 309 -13.11 18.18 -3.18
C ASP A 309 -12.72 18.57 -4.60
N HIS A 310 -11.51 18.17 -4.98
CA HIS A 310 -10.90 18.45 -6.28
C HIS A 310 -11.05 17.30 -7.29
N ILE A 311 -11.72 16.21 -6.92
CA ILE A 311 -11.86 15.03 -7.79
C ILE A 311 -13.22 15.08 -8.52
N PRO A 312 -13.23 15.17 -9.86
CA PRO A 312 -14.46 15.14 -10.63
C PRO A 312 -15.26 13.85 -10.42
N ASP A 313 -16.58 13.93 -10.60
CA ASP A 313 -17.51 12.79 -10.65
C ASP A 313 -18.32 12.72 -11.95
N ASN A 314 -18.19 13.72 -12.83
CA ASN A 314 -18.76 13.68 -14.17
C ASN A 314 -17.96 12.75 -15.09
N GLU A 315 -18.58 12.32 -16.19
CA GLU A 315 -17.90 11.49 -17.18
C GLU A 315 -16.69 12.21 -17.80
N LEU A 316 -15.53 11.55 -17.84
CA LEU A 316 -14.28 12.11 -18.37
C LEU A 316 -13.77 11.30 -19.57
N LYS A 317 -13.07 11.97 -20.50
CA LYS A 317 -12.36 11.32 -21.61
C LYS A 317 -10.89 11.09 -21.24
N LEU A 318 -10.26 10.07 -21.85
CA LEU A 318 -8.85 9.75 -21.65
C LEU A 318 -7.95 10.80 -22.29
N TYR A 319 -6.76 10.96 -21.72
CA TYR A 319 -5.77 11.95 -22.12
C TYR A 319 -4.36 11.37 -22.06
N LEU A 320 -3.63 11.51 -23.17
CA LEU A 320 -2.20 11.27 -23.25
C LEU A 320 -1.54 12.44 -23.96
N TYR A 321 -0.43 12.90 -23.40
CA TYR A 321 0.22 14.11 -23.85
C TYR A 321 1.73 14.05 -23.64
N SER A 322 2.46 14.67 -24.56
CA SER A 322 3.88 14.90 -24.42
C SER A 322 4.25 16.30 -24.91
N SER A 323 5.18 16.94 -24.22
CA SER A 323 5.71 18.27 -24.58
C SER A 323 7.15 18.47 -24.11
N THR A 324 7.75 19.59 -24.49
CA THR A 324 9.08 20.00 -24.03
C THR A 324 8.97 20.99 -22.86
N ALA A 325 9.50 20.64 -21.68
CA ALA A 325 9.36 21.44 -20.45
C ALA A 325 10.14 22.77 -20.40
N SER A 326 11.07 23.06 -21.31
CA SER A 326 11.95 24.22 -21.11
C SER A 326 12.64 24.74 -22.37
N THR A 327 13.09 25.99 -22.21
CA THR A 327 14.03 26.82 -22.98
C THR A 327 15.36 26.16 -23.43
N LEU A 328 15.56 24.86 -23.27
CA LEU A 328 16.75 24.09 -23.65
C LEU A 328 16.30 22.78 -24.33
N HIS A 329 17.18 22.09 -25.08
CA HIS A 329 16.84 21.03 -26.03
C HIS A 329 16.37 19.71 -25.37
N ASN A 330 15.20 19.74 -24.72
CA ASN A 330 14.62 18.65 -23.97
C ASN A 330 13.60 17.84 -24.77
N THR A 331 14.04 17.28 -25.90
CA THR A 331 13.19 16.64 -26.91
C THR A 331 13.07 15.13 -26.72
N GLY A 332 12.04 14.53 -27.31
CA GLY A 332 11.84 13.09 -27.26
C GLY A 332 10.41 12.69 -27.60
N TYR A 333 9.96 11.56 -27.06
CA TYR A 333 8.58 11.13 -27.16
C TYR A 333 8.15 10.24 -26.00
N MET A 334 6.84 10.22 -25.74
CA MET A 334 6.17 9.10 -25.09
C MET A 334 5.92 8.01 -26.15
N ALA A 335 6.38 6.79 -25.92
CA ALA A 335 5.94 5.64 -26.68
C ALA A 335 4.90 4.86 -25.88
N VAL A 336 3.85 4.40 -26.55
CA VAL A 336 2.76 3.62 -25.95
C VAL A 336 2.49 2.37 -26.79
N ASP A 337 2.52 1.21 -26.14
CA ASP A 337 2.29 -0.12 -26.73
C ASP A 337 0.78 -0.42 -26.77
N TYR A 338 0.09 -0.23 -25.64
CA TYR A 338 -1.37 -0.32 -25.58
C TYR A 338 -1.94 0.61 -24.50
N ALA A 339 -3.22 0.90 -24.65
CA ALA A 339 -4.02 1.66 -23.70
C ALA A 339 -5.39 1.00 -23.53
N PHE A 340 -5.85 0.83 -22.29
CA PHE A 340 -7.17 0.26 -22.01
C PHE A 340 -7.84 0.89 -20.80
N VAL A 341 -9.18 0.78 -20.76
CA VAL A 341 -9.99 1.13 -19.58
C VAL A 341 -10.71 -0.10 -19.08
N ARG A 342 -10.55 -0.34 -17.77
CA ARG A 342 -11.26 -1.39 -17.05
C ARG A 342 -12.09 -0.79 -15.92
N LYS A 343 -13.06 -1.55 -15.45
CA LYS A 343 -13.72 -1.27 -14.18
C LYS A 343 -12.73 -1.45 -13.02
N TYR A 344 -12.95 -0.67 -11.97
CA TYR A 344 -12.12 -0.68 -10.78
C TYR A 344 -12.96 -0.63 -9.52
N THR A 345 -12.56 -1.41 -8.54
CA THR A 345 -13.03 -1.34 -7.16
C THR A 345 -11.81 -1.44 -6.23
N PRO A 346 -11.77 -0.73 -5.09
CA PRO A 346 -10.59 -0.72 -4.21
C PRO A 346 -10.17 -2.10 -3.73
N GLN A 347 -11.17 -2.95 -3.47
CA GLN A 347 -10.99 -4.35 -3.09
C GLN A 347 -11.20 -5.24 -4.32
N GLU A 348 -10.15 -5.33 -5.15
CA GLU A 348 -10.15 -6.10 -6.40
C GLU A 348 -10.46 -7.59 -6.19
N PRO A 349 -11.15 -8.25 -7.14
CA PRO A 349 -11.36 -9.70 -7.07
C PRO A 349 -10.05 -10.49 -7.07
N THR A 350 -10.00 -11.57 -6.28
CA THR A 350 -8.84 -12.47 -6.21
C THR A 350 -9.07 -13.72 -7.06
N VAL A 351 -8.04 -14.14 -7.80
CA VAL A 351 -8.05 -15.37 -8.59
C VAL A 351 -7.31 -16.48 -7.84
N PHE A 352 -7.93 -17.65 -7.73
CA PHE A 352 -7.36 -18.87 -7.18
C PHE A 352 -7.27 -19.92 -8.28
N LEU A 353 -6.08 -20.48 -8.53
CA LEU A 353 -5.90 -21.59 -9.46
C LEU A 353 -6.06 -22.93 -8.72
N SER A 354 -6.47 -24.00 -9.41
CA SER A 354 -6.78 -25.31 -8.79
C SER A 354 -5.69 -25.80 -7.85
N GLY A 355 -6.06 -25.98 -6.56
CA GLY A 355 -5.15 -26.33 -5.47
C GLY A 355 -5.09 -25.29 -4.34
N GLU A 356 -5.65 -24.09 -4.57
CA GLU A 356 -5.61 -22.95 -3.64
C GLU A 356 -6.99 -22.46 -3.17
N ILE A 357 -8.04 -23.29 -3.21
CA ILE A 357 -9.32 -22.94 -2.58
C ILE A 357 -9.22 -23.31 -1.09
N PRO A 358 -9.28 -22.37 -0.12
CA PRO A 358 -9.62 -22.73 1.25
C PRO A 358 -11.04 -23.28 1.22
N ASP A 359 -11.25 -24.49 1.74
CA ASP A 359 -12.58 -25.11 1.84
C ASP A 359 -13.63 -24.07 2.30
N PRO A 360 -14.82 -24.02 1.68
CA PRO A 360 -15.92 -23.27 2.25
C PRO A 360 -16.23 -23.90 3.60
N LEU A 361 -16.00 -23.17 4.69
CA LEU A 361 -16.34 -23.64 6.03
C LEU A 361 -17.82 -24.04 6.04
N PRO A 362 -18.16 -25.28 6.44
CA PRO A 362 -19.55 -25.71 6.49
C PRO A 362 -20.33 -24.84 7.48
N GLU A 363 -21.48 -24.34 7.03
CA GLU A 363 -22.44 -23.46 7.73
C GLU A 363 -22.98 -23.99 9.08
N SER A 364 -22.49 -25.12 9.60
CA SER A 364 -23.04 -25.77 10.79
C SER A 364 -22.27 -25.56 12.10
N ASP A 365 -21.13 -24.85 12.12
CA ASP A 365 -20.40 -24.57 13.36
C ASP A 365 -20.22 -23.06 13.62
N ILE A 366 -21.34 -22.34 13.71
CA ILE A 366 -21.38 -21.08 14.48
C ILE A 366 -21.40 -21.44 15.96
N LYS A 367 -20.22 -21.79 16.49
CA LYS A 367 -19.87 -21.57 17.89
C LYS A 367 -18.45 -21.07 17.94
N ALA A 368 -18.32 -19.80 18.30
CA ALA A 368 -17.06 -19.15 18.61
C ALA A 368 -16.20 -20.08 19.47
N THR A 369 -15.11 -20.57 18.86
CA THR A 369 -14.00 -21.18 19.57
C THR A 369 -12.78 -20.38 19.18
N GLN A 370 -12.21 -19.71 20.18
CA GLN A 370 -10.99 -18.92 20.06
C GLN A 370 -9.87 -19.75 19.40
N PRO A 371 -9.01 -19.15 18.55
CA PRO A 371 -7.81 -19.81 18.06
C PRO A 371 -6.92 -20.27 19.24
N PRO A 372 -6.24 -21.43 19.17
CA PRO A 372 -5.29 -21.85 20.18
C PRO A 372 -3.98 -21.03 20.14
N LEU A 373 -3.35 -20.95 21.32
CA LEU A 373 -2.16 -20.17 21.70
C LEU A 373 -0.92 -20.26 20.80
N LYS A 374 -0.22 -19.10 20.74
CA LYS A 374 1.24 -18.85 20.72
C LYS A 374 2.16 -20.00 20.32
N ASP A 375 2.72 -19.89 19.11
CA ASP A 375 3.85 -20.71 18.65
C ASP A 375 5.11 -19.86 18.37
N PHE A 376 5.26 -18.70 19.04
CA PHE A 376 6.52 -17.96 19.09
C PHE A 376 7.31 -18.40 20.33
N THR A 377 8.36 -19.19 20.13
CA THR A 377 9.29 -19.53 21.22
C THR A 377 10.39 -18.48 21.26
N ILE A 378 10.38 -17.60 22.24
CA ILE A 378 11.53 -16.72 22.54
C ILE A 378 12.74 -17.64 22.82
N ALA A 379 13.86 -17.41 22.14
CA ALA A 379 15.02 -18.28 22.24
C ALA A 379 15.68 -18.10 23.61
N ALA A 380 16.28 -19.15 24.16
CA ALA A 380 17.01 -19.07 25.44
C ALA A 380 18.20 -18.06 25.42
N SER A 381 18.56 -17.54 24.24
CA SER A 381 19.53 -16.45 24.02
C SER A 381 19.01 -15.06 24.38
N ASP A 382 17.71 -14.90 24.58
CA ASP A 382 17.06 -13.58 24.67
C ASP A 382 16.93 -13.12 26.14
N VAL A 383 17.29 -13.98 27.10
CA VAL A 383 17.46 -13.63 28.53
C VAL A 383 18.63 -12.66 28.66
N GLY A 384 18.38 -11.46 29.20
CA GLY A 384 19.38 -10.39 29.25
C GLY A 384 19.25 -9.38 28.13
N THR A 385 18.07 -9.30 27.49
CA THR A 385 17.78 -8.29 26.46
C THR A 385 18.03 -6.89 26.98
N LYS A 386 18.74 -6.09 26.19
CA LYS A 386 18.93 -4.65 26.39
C LYS A 386 18.44 -3.96 25.14
N ALA A 387 17.27 -3.34 25.25
CA ALA A 387 16.62 -2.65 24.15
C ALA A 387 16.83 -1.13 24.23
N ILE A 388 16.75 -0.44 23.08
CA ILE A 388 16.74 1.03 23.01
C ILE A 388 15.64 1.49 22.04
N PHE A 389 15.06 2.65 22.30
CA PHE A 389 14.13 3.32 21.38
C PHE A 389 14.88 4.32 20.48
N ILE A 390 14.53 4.36 19.19
CA ILE A 390 15.10 5.30 18.22
C ILE A 390 13.95 6.01 17.51
N PHE A 391 13.81 7.32 17.72
CA PHE A 391 12.68 8.11 17.22
C PHE A 391 12.90 8.77 15.86
N GLU A 392 14.13 8.85 15.35
CA GLU A 392 14.45 9.41 14.04
C GLU A 392 15.21 8.42 13.14
N PRO A 393 14.75 8.15 11.90
CA PRO A 393 15.48 7.32 10.96
C PRO A 393 16.72 8.08 10.43
N TYR A 394 17.91 7.55 10.69
CA TYR A 394 19.17 8.18 10.25
C TYR A 394 19.43 8.01 8.75
N SER A 395 20.01 9.05 8.14
CA SER A 395 20.49 9.00 6.75
C SER A 395 21.62 7.98 6.52
N ASP A 396 21.60 7.32 5.36
CA ASP A 396 22.39 6.15 4.92
C ASP A 396 23.85 5.99 5.40
N ASN A 397 24.60 7.07 5.61
CA ASN A 397 26.02 6.99 6.05
C ASN A 397 26.20 7.00 7.58
N ARG A 398 25.18 7.38 8.35
CA ARG A 398 25.23 7.46 9.83
C ARG A 398 24.76 6.18 10.53
N SER A 399 24.00 5.35 9.83
CA SER A 399 23.43 4.10 10.36
C SER A 399 24.50 3.06 10.75
N ILE A 400 25.60 2.98 10.00
CA ILE A 400 26.65 1.97 10.24
C ILE A 400 27.49 2.29 11.49
N SER A 401 27.82 3.56 11.74
CA SER A 401 28.55 3.92 12.97
C SER A 401 27.71 3.65 14.20
N LEU A 402 26.44 4.07 14.16
CA LEU A 402 25.48 3.86 15.24
C LEU A 402 25.32 2.38 15.62
N ILE A 403 25.27 1.47 14.66
CA ILE A 403 25.07 0.04 14.95
C ILE A 403 26.29 -0.58 15.66
N ASN A 404 27.50 -0.19 15.28
CA ASN A 404 28.71 -0.65 15.96
C ASN A 404 28.76 -0.15 17.41
N ASP A 405 28.31 1.08 17.58
CA ASP A 405 28.18 1.81 18.83
C ASP A 405 27.17 1.11 19.78
N LEU A 406 25.96 0.82 19.29
CA LEU A 406 24.94 0.06 20.02
C LEU A 406 25.46 -1.30 20.48
N LYS A 407 26.14 -2.03 19.58
CA LYS A 407 26.74 -3.32 19.90
C LYS A 407 27.81 -3.22 20.97
N ALA A 408 28.62 -2.16 20.96
CA ALA A 408 29.68 -1.94 21.95
C ALA A 408 29.09 -1.69 23.35
N SER A 409 27.94 -1.02 23.45
CA SER A 409 27.19 -0.81 24.70
C SER A 409 26.36 -2.05 25.11
N GLY A 410 26.42 -3.14 24.35
CA GLY A 410 25.72 -4.38 24.65
C GLY A 410 24.21 -4.35 24.36
N ILE A 411 23.74 -3.39 23.57
CA ILE A 411 22.37 -3.34 23.07
C ILE A 411 22.20 -4.42 21.99
N ASN A 412 21.15 -5.21 22.13
CA ASN A 412 20.81 -6.31 21.23
C ASN A 412 19.41 -6.22 20.64
N THR A 413 18.62 -5.21 21.02
CA THR A 413 17.29 -4.96 20.48
C THR A 413 17.08 -3.46 20.24
N VAL A 414 16.42 -3.11 19.14
CA VAL A 414 16.09 -1.73 18.78
C VAL A 414 14.60 -1.63 18.48
N PHE A 415 13.91 -0.70 19.13
CA PHE A 415 12.57 -0.24 18.76
C PHE A 415 12.72 1.00 17.87
N LEU A 416 12.59 0.82 16.56
CA LEU A 416 12.81 1.88 15.57
C LEU A 416 11.48 2.52 15.17
N ARG A 417 11.30 3.83 15.38
CA ARG A 417 10.07 4.54 14.98
C ARG A 417 9.81 4.29 13.51
N THR A 418 8.64 3.74 13.24
CA THR A 418 8.26 3.25 11.93
C THR A 418 6.90 3.81 11.56
N ASP A 419 6.83 4.40 10.38
CA ASP A 419 5.62 4.93 9.77
C ASP A 419 5.64 4.68 8.25
N MET A 420 4.53 4.93 7.57
CA MET A 420 4.41 4.67 6.13
C MET A 420 5.45 5.39 5.26
N ASN A 421 6.03 6.49 5.73
CA ASN A 421 7.06 7.25 5.00
C ASN A 421 8.45 6.65 5.14
N ASN A 422 8.74 5.95 6.25
CA ASN A 422 10.10 5.56 6.61
C ASN A 422 10.37 4.04 6.53
N ILE A 423 9.34 3.17 6.50
CA ILE A 423 9.47 1.69 6.47
C ILE A 423 10.53 1.22 5.46
N TRP A 424 10.40 1.66 4.20
CA TRP A 424 11.30 1.23 3.11
C TRP A 424 12.71 1.82 3.22
N GLY A 425 12.87 2.96 3.88
CA GLY A 425 14.18 3.57 4.15
C GLY A 425 15.01 2.79 5.19
N SER A 426 14.38 1.89 5.93
CA SER A 426 15.00 1.17 7.05
C SER A 426 15.82 -0.06 6.63
N GLU A 427 15.76 -0.51 5.37
CA GLU A 427 16.42 -1.77 4.93
C GLU A 427 17.92 -1.80 5.20
N ARG A 428 18.64 -0.69 4.95
CA ARG A 428 20.08 -0.63 5.24
C ARG A 428 20.37 -0.72 6.72
N PHE A 429 19.55 -0.06 7.56
CA PHE A 429 19.69 -0.08 9.01
C PHE A 429 19.44 -1.49 9.55
N ILE A 430 18.30 -2.10 9.18
CA ILE A 430 17.90 -3.44 9.63
C ILE A 430 18.94 -4.48 9.21
N LYS A 431 19.38 -4.45 7.95
CA LYS A 431 20.43 -5.35 7.47
C LYS A 431 21.72 -5.22 8.28
N SER A 432 22.18 -4.00 8.53
CA SER A 432 23.40 -3.77 9.31
C SER A 432 23.23 -4.18 10.78
N ALA A 433 22.02 -4.06 11.34
CA ALA A 433 21.70 -4.50 12.69
C ALA A 433 21.74 -6.03 12.80
N HIS A 434 21.11 -6.73 11.84
CA HIS A 434 21.14 -8.18 11.73
C HIS A 434 22.56 -8.74 11.57
N GLU A 435 23.41 -8.10 10.75
CA GLU A 435 24.84 -8.45 10.62
C GLU A 435 25.61 -8.32 11.95
N ASN A 436 25.05 -7.58 12.92
CA ASN A 436 25.61 -7.36 14.26
C ASN A 436 24.88 -8.09 15.38
N ASN A 437 23.94 -8.99 15.06
CA ASN A 437 23.08 -9.71 16.01
C ASN A 437 22.21 -8.78 16.87
N ILE A 438 21.70 -7.70 16.27
CA ILE A 438 20.73 -6.79 16.89
C ILE A 438 19.38 -7.01 16.22
N THR A 439 18.33 -7.28 17.00
CA THR A 439 16.95 -7.36 16.49
C THR A 439 16.36 -5.96 16.32
N VAL A 440 15.53 -5.77 15.30
CA VAL A 440 14.87 -4.49 15.02
C VAL A 440 13.37 -4.69 14.97
N HIS A 441 12.68 -4.00 15.87
CA HIS A 441 11.23 -4.00 15.98
C HIS A 441 10.69 -2.68 15.46
N ALA A 442 9.67 -2.73 14.60
CA ALA A 442 9.00 -1.53 14.11
C ALA A 442 8.17 -0.92 15.24
N MET A 443 8.58 0.25 15.74
CA MET A 443 7.85 0.99 16.77
C MET A 443 6.81 1.91 16.13
N ILE A 444 5.54 1.62 16.40
CA ILE A 444 4.39 2.37 15.93
C ILE A 444 3.86 3.18 17.11
N LEU A 445 3.81 4.50 16.93
CA LEU A 445 3.29 5.45 17.92
C LEU A 445 1.87 5.82 17.52
N ASP A 446 0.92 5.67 18.45
CA ASP A 446 -0.47 6.11 18.26
C ASP A 446 -0.57 7.62 18.61
N GLU A 447 -0.43 8.48 17.61
CA GLU A 447 -0.28 9.94 17.76
C GLU A 447 -1.63 10.71 17.82
N LYS A 448 -2.78 10.07 17.58
CA LYS A 448 -4.08 10.77 17.52
C LYS A 448 -4.83 10.74 18.86
N LYS A 449 -5.06 11.91 19.46
CA LYS A 449 -5.77 12.06 20.75
C LYS A 449 -7.29 11.96 20.70
N ASP A 450 -7.91 12.06 19.52
CA ASP A 450 -9.37 12.17 19.43
C ASP A 450 -10.00 10.87 18.91
N PHE A 451 -10.51 10.07 19.84
CA PHE A 451 -11.44 9.00 19.53
C PHE A 451 -12.82 9.59 19.26
N VAL A 452 -13.15 9.77 17.98
CA VAL A 452 -14.54 10.04 17.58
C VAL A 452 -15.17 8.86 16.83
N ASP A 453 -14.41 7.93 16.22
CA ASP A 453 -15.00 6.91 15.32
C ASP A 453 -14.36 5.50 15.33
N GLY A 454 -13.98 4.96 16.48
CA GLY A 454 -13.56 3.55 16.59
C GLY A 454 -12.09 3.27 16.23
N ILE A 455 -11.75 1.98 16.13
CA ILE A 455 -10.37 1.43 16.10
C ILE A 455 -9.45 2.26 15.20
N ASP A 456 -8.32 2.74 15.73
CA ASP A 456 -7.37 3.58 15.01
C ASP A 456 -6.79 2.86 13.77
N GLU A 457 -7.36 3.17 12.60
CA GLU A 457 -6.95 2.61 11.32
C GLU A 457 -5.50 2.94 10.97
N SER A 458 -4.92 4.02 11.54
CA SER A 458 -3.56 4.46 11.20
C SER A 458 -2.47 3.53 11.73
N SER A 459 -2.60 3.06 12.97
CA SER A 459 -1.69 2.06 13.53
C SER A 459 -1.78 0.72 12.78
N ILE A 460 -2.99 0.32 12.37
CA ILE A 460 -3.22 -0.89 11.57
C ILE A 460 -2.58 -0.77 10.18
N GLU A 461 -2.70 0.37 9.52
CA GLU A 461 -2.09 0.63 8.21
C GLU A 461 -0.56 0.48 8.27
N VAL A 462 0.08 1.04 9.31
CA VAL A 462 1.54 0.90 9.50
C VAL A 462 1.92 -0.56 9.76
N VAL A 463 1.13 -1.31 10.54
CA VAL A 463 1.33 -2.77 10.74
C VAL A 463 1.30 -3.51 9.41
N GLU A 464 0.31 -3.23 8.56
CA GLU A 464 0.20 -3.85 7.24
C GLU A 464 1.39 -3.47 6.34
N GLY A 465 1.84 -2.22 6.40
CA GLY A 465 3.05 -1.76 5.73
C GLY A 465 4.31 -2.52 6.18
N VAL A 466 4.45 -2.78 7.49
CA VAL A 466 5.56 -3.58 8.04
C VAL A 466 5.48 -5.04 7.59
N LEU A 467 4.28 -5.64 7.59
CA LEU A 467 4.10 -7.01 7.10
C LEU A 467 4.43 -7.12 5.60
N ASP A 468 3.97 -6.18 4.78
CA ASP A 468 4.29 -6.12 3.35
C ASP A 468 5.80 -5.96 3.12
N TYR A 469 6.42 -5.04 3.85
CA TYR A 469 7.87 -4.84 3.85
C TYR A 469 8.62 -6.14 4.16
N ASN A 470 8.22 -6.87 5.20
CA ASN A 470 8.86 -8.13 5.58
C ASN A 470 8.76 -9.22 4.51
N THR A 471 7.73 -9.19 3.66
CA THR A 471 7.63 -10.15 2.54
C THR A 471 8.50 -9.81 1.34
N LYS A 472 8.88 -8.53 1.19
CA LYS A 472 9.56 -8.00 -0.02
C LYS A 472 11.01 -7.60 0.23
N SER A 473 11.37 -7.23 1.46
CA SER A 473 12.70 -6.81 1.87
C SER A 473 13.66 -7.99 2.02
N LEU A 474 14.95 -7.75 1.79
CA LEU A 474 16.00 -8.73 2.09
C LEU A 474 16.38 -8.77 3.58
N ALA A 475 15.92 -7.79 4.37
CA ALA A 475 16.10 -7.70 5.81
C ALA A 475 14.81 -7.16 6.46
N GLY A 476 14.00 -8.05 7.03
CA GLY A 476 12.72 -7.72 7.64
C GLY A 476 12.83 -7.29 9.10
N PHE A 477 11.81 -6.62 9.63
CA PHE A 477 11.66 -6.41 11.06
C PHE A 477 11.43 -7.73 11.81
N ASP A 478 11.99 -7.84 13.00
CA ASP A 478 11.88 -9.01 13.87
C ASP A 478 10.59 -8.99 14.71
N GLY A 479 10.01 -7.81 14.91
CA GLY A 479 8.76 -7.63 15.65
C GLY A 479 8.10 -6.29 15.39
N ILE A 480 6.91 -6.11 15.94
CA ILE A 480 6.14 -4.86 15.92
C ILE A 480 5.91 -4.44 17.35
N TYR A 481 6.30 -3.22 17.70
CA TYR A 481 6.03 -2.58 18.97
C TYR A 481 4.88 -1.58 18.79
N ILE A 482 3.83 -1.71 19.60
CA ILE A 482 2.69 -0.78 19.65
C ILE A 482 2.74 -0.03 20.99
N SER A 483 2.83 1.29 20.95
CA SER A 483 2.70 2.12 22.16
C SER A 483 1.23 2.32 22.51
N LEU A 484 0.78 1.81 23.66
CA LEU A 484 -0.61 1.96 24.09
C LEU A 484 -0.84 3.29 24.82
N LYS A 485 -2.06 3.83 24.67
CA LYS A 485 -2.51 5.03 25.39
C LYS A 485 -2.72 4.76 26.88
N THR A 486 -2.45 5.76 27.73
CA THR A 486 -2.62 5.65 29.18
C THR A 486 -4.09 5.48 29.57
N CYS A 487 -4.37 4.41 30.31
CA CYS A 487 -5.65 4.15 30.96
C CYS A 487 -5.80 5.02 32.24
N ASP A 488 -6.18 6.30 32.13
CA ASP A 488 -6.37 7.18 33.29
C ASP A 488 -7.77 7.00 33.93
N PRO A 489 -7.88 7.01 35.28
CA PRO A 489 -9.12 6.94 36.04
C PRO A 489 -10.27 7.95 35.74
N VAL A 490 -10.14 8.89 34.80
CA VAL A 490 -11.17 9.90 34.51
C VAL A 490 -12.00 9.62 33.23
N GLU A 491 -11.45 8.90 32.25
CA GLU A 491 -12.09 8.57 30.95
C GLU A 491 -12.07 7.04 30.66
N LEU A 492 -12.25 6.30 31.76
CA LEU A 492 -11.66 5.00 32.14
C LEU A 492 -11.79 3.74 31.29
N GLU A 493 -12.96 3.42 30.74
CA GLU A 493 -13.20 2.04 30.27
C GLU A 493 -13.05 1.92 28.76
N GLN A 494 -13.27 3.04 28.07
CA GLN A 494 -13.30 3.09 26.62
C GLN A 494 -11.88 2.98 26.02
N VAL A 495 -10.91 3.75 26.52
CA VAL A 495 -9.52 3.74 25.98
C VAL A 495 -8.86 2.37 26.18
N CYS A 496 -9.06 1.72 27.33
CA CYS A 496 -8.49 0.39 27.56
C CYS A 496 -9.16 -0.68 26.69
N GLN A 497 -10.47 -0.58 26.50
CA GLN A 497 -11.22 -1.45 25.58
C GLN A 497 -10.77 -1.25 24.13
N GLU A 498 -10.51 -0.01 23.72
CA GLU A 498 -9.99 0.34 22.40
C GLU A 498 -8.57 -0.18 22.19
N ASN A 499 -7.68 -0.03 23.18
CA ASN A 499 -6.34 -0.63 23.16
C ASN A 499 -6.40 -2.16 23.05
N ALA A 500 -7.32 -2.82 23.75
CA ALA A 500 -7.53 -4.26 23.65
C ALA A 500 -8.03 -4.69 22.26
N GLN A 501 -8.99 -3.94 21.70
CA GLN A 501 -9.51 -4.19 20.34
C GLN A 501 -8.45 -3.96 19.26
N LEU A 502 -7.62 -2.93 19.41
CA LEU A 502 -6.49 -2.65 18.52
C LEU A 502 -5.51 -3.83 18.52
N LEU A 503 -5.11 -4.30 19.71
CA LEU A 503 -4.20 -5.44 19.84
C LEU A 503 -4.81 -6.73 19.30
N GLU A 504 -6.11 -7.01 19.52
CA GLU A 504 -6.79 -8.16 18.92
C GLU A 504 -6.81 -8.07 17.38
N ALA A 505 -7.09 -6.89 16.83
CA ALA A 505 -7.09 -6.67 15.38
C ALA A 505 -5.69 -6.87 14.78
N ILE A 506 -4.65 -6.34 15.43
CA ILE A 506 -3.26 -6.51 15.00
C ILE A 506 -2.84 -7.97 15.14
N HIS A 507 -3.12 -8.62 16.27
CA HIS A 507 -2.81 -10.04 16.49
C HIS A 507 -3.42 -10.94 15.40
N LYS A 508 -4.68 -10.67 15.03
CA LYS A 508 -5.35 -11.38 13.94
C LYS A 508 -4.69 -11.13 12.58
N LYS A 509 -4.21 -9.92 12.32
CA LYS A 509 -3.52 -9.55 11.07
C LYS A 509 -2.12 -10.15 10.98
N THR A 510 -1.36 -10.13 12.07
CA THR A 510 -0.02 -10.74 12.12
C THR A 510 -0.11 -12.26 12.05
N ALA A 511 -1.21 -12.85 12.53
CA ALA A 511 -1.47 -14.30 12.52
C ALA A 511 -0.28 -15.11 13.10
N GLY A 512 0.39 -14.55 14.11
CA GLY A 512 1.57 -15.15 14.75
C GLY A 512 2.84 -15.20 13.88
N LYS A 513 2.88 -14.51 12.72
CA LYS A 513 4.03 -14.49 11.81
C LYS A 513 5.16 -13.55 12.24
N ILE A 514 4.87 -12.62 13.14
CA ILE A 514 5.81 -11.61 13.65
C ILE A 514 5.50 -11.36 15.12
N LEU A 515 6.54 -11.12 15.93
CA LEU A 515 6.39 -10.88 17.37
C LEU A 515 5.61 -9.58 17.61
N LEU A 516 4.50 -9.64 18.36
CA LEU A 516 3.76 -8.45 18.77
C LEU A 516 4.15 -8.02 20.19
N VAL A 517 4.66 -6.79 20.29
CA VAL A 517 5.16 -6.18 21.52
C VAL A 517 4.23 -5.04 21.92
N ALA A 518 3.71 -5.05 23.15
CA ALA A 518 2.87 -3.97 23.67
C ALA A 518 3.62 -3.12 24.70
N GLY A 519 3.81 -1.85 24.40
CA GLY A 519 4.28 -0.84 25.34
C GLY A 519 3.14 -0.35 26.21
N ILE A 520 3.17 -0.67 27.51
CA ILE A 520 2.10 -0.31 28.44
C ILE A 520 2.56 0.80 29.40
N PRO A 521 1.82 1.92 29.49
CA PRO A 521 2.05 3.00 30.46
C PRO A 521 2.06 2.54 31.93
N ALA A 522 2.72 3.33 32.79
CA ALA A 522 2.80 3.05 34.23
C ALA A 522 1.42 2.93 34.90
N ALA A 523 0.40 3.65 34.41
CA ALA A 523 -0.95 3.61 34.96
C ALA A 523 -1.73 2.29 34.73
N TYR A 524 -1.26 1.40 33.84
CA TYR A 524 -1.95 0.13 33.56
C TYR A 524 -2.02 -0.76 34.81
N ASP A 525 -3.23 -1.17 35.20
CA ASP A 525 -3.43 -2.08 36.31
C ASP A 525 -3.45 -3.55 35.86
N ARG A 526 -3.63 -4.44 36.84
CA ARG A 526 -3.63 -5.89 36.64
C ARG A 526 -4.75 -6.37 35.70
N SER A 527 -5.97 -5.86 35.88
CA SER A 527 -7.12 -6.21 35.05
C SER A 527 -6.91 -5.81 33.59
N SER A 528 -6.35 -4.63 33.37
CA SER A 528 -6.08 -4.11 32.03
C SER A 528 -5.04 -4.95 31.27
N ILE A 529 -4.11 -5.59 32.00
CA ILE A 529 -3.13 -6.51 31.43
C ILE A 529 -3.77 -7.86 31.10
N GLU A 530 -4.62 -8.40 31.98
CA GLU A 530 -5.35 -9.66 31.76
C GLU A 530 -6.16 -9.60 30.46
N ASP A 531 -6.76 -8.46 30.15
CA ASP A 531 -7.56 -8.25 28.94
C ASP A 531 -6.75 -8.27 27.62
N ILE A 532 -5.48 -7.86 27.66
CA ILE A 532 -4.65 -7.73 26.45
C ILE A 532 -3.61 -8.83 26.28
N ALA A 533 -3.23 -9.52 27.37
CA ALA A 533 -2.23 -10.59 27.39
C ALA A 533 -2.44 -11.68 26.32
N PRO A 534 -3.67 -12.15 26.02
CA PRO A 534 -3.89 -13.18 25.00
C PRO A 534 -3.46 -12.76 23.59
N ASN A 535 -3.38 -11.45 23.32
CA ASN A 535 -3.12 -10.90 21.99
C ASN A 535 -1.65 -10.51 21.77
N VAL A 536 -0.80 -10.53 22.80
CA VAL A 536 0.57 -9.99 22.72
C VAL A 536 1.61 -11.03 23.15
N ASP A 537 2.81 -10.95 22.58
CA ASP A 537 3.89 -11.90 22.85
C ASP A 537 4.88 -11.40 23.89
N LEU A 538 5.12 -10.09 23.92
CA LEU A 538 6.04 -9.41 24.82
C LEU A 538 5.43 -8.10 25.32
N PHE A 539 5.58 -7.81 26.60
CA PHE A 539 5.25 -6.52 27.19
C PHE A 539 6.50 -5.66 27.36
N VAL A 540 6.33 -4.35 27.20
CA VAL A 540 7.33 -3.36 27.60
C VAL A 540 6.68 -2.45 28.63
N LEU A 541 7.14 -2.57 29.88
CA LEU A 541 6.58 -1.86 31.02
C LEU A 541 7.21 -0.47 31.11
N MET A 542 6.43 0.56 30.79
CA MET A 542 6.85 1.94 31.03
C MET A 542 6.76 2.23 32.52
N THR A 543 7.86 2.68 33.11
CA THR A 543 7.99 2.91 34.55
C THR A 543 7.79 4.37 34.95
N TYR A 544 7.76 5.29 33.99
CA TYR A 544 7.59 6.71 34.25
C TYR A 544 6.10 7.06 34.47
N ASP A 545 5.82 7.77 35.56
CA ASP A 545 4.59 8.54 35.77
C ASP A 545 5.00 10.02 35.76
N LEU A 546 4.16 10.89 35.20
CA LEU A 546 4.49 12.23 34.66
C LEU A 546 5.10 13.26 35.64
N ASP A 547 5.37 12.87 36.88
CA ASP A 547 5.81 13.73 37.97
C ASP A 547 7.26 13.47 38.47
N GLU A 548 7.87 12.30 38.21
CA GLU A 548 9.23 11.97 38.67
C GLU A 548 10.04 11.17 37.63
N ILE A 549 11.09 11.79 37.06
CA ILE A 549 11.89 11.24 35.94
C ILE A 549 13.03 10.32 36.43
N GLU A 550 13.42 10.43 37.71
CA GLU A 550 14.51 9.63 38.31
C GLU A 550 13.96 8.71 39.41
N LEU A 551 13.67 7.45 39.06
CA LEU A 551 13.21 6.42 39.99
C LEU A 551 14.34 5.50 40.43
N THR A 552 14.34 5.12 41.70
CA THR A 552 15.23 4.09 42.26
C THR A 552 14.78 2.68 41.87
N ALA A 553 15.67 1.69 42.06
CA ALA A 553 15.35 0.29 41.79
C ALA A 553 14.13 -0.19 42.59
N GLU A 554 14.03 0.18 43.87
CA GLU A 554 12.92 -0.19 44.76
C GLU A 554 11.59 0.40 44.28
N GLU A 555 11.59 1.65 43.79
CA GLU A 555 10.39 2.30 43.26
C GLU A 555 9.93 1.68 41.94
N ILE A 556 10.88 1.32 41.06
CA ILE A 556 10.57 0.58 39.83
C ILE A 556 10.03 -0.82 40.16
N GLU A 557 10.69 -1.54 41.08
CA GLU A 557 10.29 -2.87 41.54
C GLU A 557 8.85 -2.85 42.07
N ASP A 558 8.52 -1.91 42.96
CA ASP A 558 7.17 -1.76 43.52
C ASP A 558 6.13 -1.42 42.46
N SER A 559 6.48 -0.56 41.49
CA SER A 559 5.59 -0.14 40.40
C SER A 559 5.24 -1.30 39.45
N VAL A 560 6.20 -2.16 39.13
CA VAL A 560 6.01 -3.23 38.12
C VAL A 560 5.70 -4.60 38.71
N ALA A 561 5.92 -4.84 40.01
CA ALA A 561 5.77 -6.16 40.64
C ALA A 561 4.39 -6.81 40.39
N SER A 562 3.31 -6.03 40.51
CA SER A 562 1.94 -6.52 40.27
C SER A 562 1.74 -6.94 38.81
N LYS A 563 2.27 -6.15 37.86
CA LYS A 563 2.19 -6.38 36.41
C LYS A 563 3.00 -7.61 36.00
N MET A 564 4.23 -7.71 36.48
CA MET A 564 5.11 -8.88 36.30
C MET A 564 4.43 -10.16 36.80
N GLY A 565 3.70 -10.08 37.92
CA GLY A 565 2.93 -11.21 38.44
C GLY A 565 1.84 -11.71 37.52
N GLU A 566 1.14 -10.81 36.82
CA GLU A 566 0.08 -11.15 35.87
C GLU A 566 0.65 -11.68 34.55
N ILE A 567 1.66 -11.01 34.00
CA ILE A 567 2.39 -11.44 32.79
C ILE A 567 2.96 -12.85 32.97
N ARG A 568 3.55 -13.14 34.13
CA ARG A 568 3.99 -14.50 34.48
C ARG A 568 2.83 -15.49 34.54
N GLY A 569 1.66 -15.05 35.00
CA GLY A 569 0.46 -15.88 35.11
C GLY A 569 -0.08 -16.34 33.76
N GLY A 570 -0.01 -15.48 32.74
CA GLY A 570 -0.40 -15.81 31.36
C GLY A 570 0.68 -16.51 30.54
N GLY A 571 1.94 -16.46 30.99
CA GLY A 571 3.09 -17.10 30.32
C GLY A 571 3.78 -16.19 29.31
N GLU A 572 3.57 -14.88 29.42
CA GLU A 572 4.20 -13.82 28.64
C GLU A 572 5.57 -13.42 29.18
N TYR A 573 6.28 -12.62 28.38
CA TYR A 573 7.55 -12.00 28.74
C TYR A 573 7.41 -10.49 28.90
N ALA A 574 8.34 -9.86 29.60
CA ALA A 574 8.38 -8.43 29.83
C ALA A 574 9.81 -7.85 29.75
N LEU A 575 9.91 -6.66 29.17
CA LEU A 575 11.01 -5.72 29.38
C LEU A 575 10.56 -4.61 30.35
N ILE A 576 11.47 -4.15 31.19
CA ILE A 576 11.24 -3.00 32.08
C ILE A 576 11.95 -1.78 31.49
N THR A 577 11.21 -0.72 31.18
CA THR A 577 11.80 0.52 30.65
C THR A 577 12.44 1.32 31.78
N VAL A 578 13.65 1.83 31.53
CA VAL A 578 14.37 2.76 32.38
C VAL A 578 14.66 4.03 31.58
N VAL A 579 14.30 5.18 32.13
CA VAL A 579 14.60 6.48 31.52
C VAL A 579 16.04 6.85 31.83
N VAL A 580 16.82 7.20 30.82
CA VAL A 580 18.25 7.51 30.93
C VAL A 580 18.60 8.82 30.23
N SER A 581 19.68 9.47 30.67
CA SER A 581 20.18 10.71 30.04
C SER A 581 21.39 10.44 29.13
N GLU A 582 21.77 11.41 28.30
CA GLU A 582 22.96 11.31 27.44
C GLU A 582 24.21 10.97 28.28
N GLY A 583 24.97 9.95 27.87
CA GLY A 583 26.18 9.50 28.58
C GLY A 583 25.95 8.50 29.72
N PHE A 584 24.77 7.89 29.82
CA PHE A 584 24.43 6.92 30.87
C PHE A 584 25.36 5.69 30.95
N ASP A 585 26.03 5.31 29.85
CA ASP A 585 26.93 4.15 29.81
C ASP A 585 28.08 4.26 30.83
N ASP A 586 28.55 5.50 31.09
CA ASP A 586 29.59 5.80 32.07
C ASP A 586 29.01 6.21 33.45
N ASP A 587 27.69 6.22 33.59
CA ASP A 587 27.02 6.61 34.82
C ASP A 587 26.95 5.43 35.79
N ALA A 588 27.65 5.57 36.93
CA ALA A 588 27.71 4.54 37.94
C ALA A 588 26.34 4.27 38.58
N GLU A 589 25.48 5.29 38.69
CA GLU A 589 24.16 5.18 39.32
C GLU A 589 23.18 4.46 38.40
N VAL A 590 23.19 4.78 37.10
CA VAL A 590 22.39 4.04 36.09
C VAL A 590 22.85 2.59 36.00
N ASN A 591 24.16 2.34 35.99
CA ASN A 591 24.69 0.97 35.97
C ASN A 591 24.33 0.18 37.25
N GLU A 592 24.32 0.83 38.41
CA GLU A 592 23.88 0.20 39.67
C GLU A 592 22.38 -0.12 39.63
N LEU A 593 21.55 0.80 39.15
CA LEU A 593 20.11 0.61 38.94
C LEU A 593 19.82 -0.58 38.02
N LEU A 594 20.41 -0.60 36.82
CA LEU A 594 20.23 -1.69 35.86
C LEU A 594 20.66 -3.03 36.45
N ASN A 595 21.81 -3.08 37.13
CA ASN A 595 22.27 -4.30 37.79
C ASN A 595 21.33 -4.75 38.92
N SER A 596 20.76 -3.83 39.70
CA SER A 596 19.80 -4.15 40.74
C SER A 596 18.55 -4.81 40.17
N LEU A 597 17.97 -4.23 39.12
CA LEU A 597 16.79 -4.78 38.43
C LEU A 597 17.08 -6.17 37.84
N TYR A 598 18.23 -6.34 37.18
CA TYR A 598 18.65 -7.64 36.66
C TYR A 598 18.80 -8.68 37.77
N VAL A 599 19.44 -8.34 38.88
CA VAL A 599 19.59 -9.26 40.01
C VAL A 599 18.23 -9.64 40.59
N TYR A 600 17.36 -8.65 40.80
CA TYR A 600 16.04 -8.86 41.40
C TYR A 600 15.15 -9.77 40.56
N TYR A 601 15.03 -9.50 39.26
CA TYR A 601 14.13 -10.23 38.36
C TYR A 601 14.77 -11.42 37.64
N SER A 602 16.08 -11.69 37.83
CA SER A 602 16.78 -12.79 37.11
C SER A 602 16.16 -14.18 37.28
N ASP A 603 15.48 -14.43 38.40
CA ASP A 603 14.79 -15.69 38.69
C ASP A 603 13.31 -15.67 38.25
N ASP A 604 12.79 -14.53 37.78
CA ASP A 604 11.42 -14.39 37.29
C ASP A 604 11.32 -14.85 35.82
N PRO A 605 10.57 -15.92 35.51
CA PRO A 605 10.49 -16.46 34.15
C PRO A 605 9.86 -15.50 33.13
N ALA A 606 9.12 -14.49 33.58
CA ALA A 606 8.56 -13.45 32.71
C ALA A 606 9.58 -12.37 32.36
N PHE A 607 10.68 -12.24 33.10
CA PHE A 607 11.63 -11.14 32.89
C PHE A 607 12.62 -11.45 31.76
N LEU A 608 12.57 -10.64 30.70
CA LEU A 608 13.45 -10.78 29.54
C LEU A 608 14.66 -9.83 29.61
N GLY A 609 14.48 -8.67 30.24
CA GLY A 609 15.52 -7.66 30.38
C GLY A 609 14.98 -6.24 30.51
N VAL A 610 15.76 -5.27 30.03
CA VAL A 610 15.46 -3.84 30.18
C VAL A 610 15.40 -3.13 28.82
N SER A 611 14.60 -2.08 28.75
CA SER A 611 14.58 -1.12 27.64
C SER A 611 15.05 0.25 28.12
N LEU A 612 15.82 0.95 27.32
CA LEU A 612 16.36 2.27 27.65
C LEU A 612 15.64 3.33 26.82
N LEU A 613 15.00 4.29 27.49
CA LEU A 613 14.35 5.43 26.86
C LEU A 613 15.15 6.71 27.19
N MET A 614 15.56 7.46 26.18
CA MET A 614 16.27 8.71 26.42
C MET A 614 15.31 9.76 26.98
N ASN A 615 15.76 10.50 28.00
CA ASN A 615 14.97 11.56 28.61
C ASN A 615 14.62 12.68 27.61
N GLU A 616 15.51 12.97 26.66
CA GLU A 616 15.27 13.96 25.59
C GLU A 616 14.13 13.52 24.67
N ASP A 617 14.10 12.25 24.27
CA ASP A 617 13.03 11.66 23.45
C ASP A 617 11.70 11.65 24.21
N LEU A 618 11.74 11.38 25.53
CA LEU A 618 10.56 11.44 26.39
C LEU A 618 9.98 12.86 26.44
N GLN A 619 10.82 13.90 26.53
CA GLN A 619 10.36 15.29 26.52
C GLN A 619 9.70 15.69 25.19
N GLU A 620 10.24 15.26 24.05
CA GLU A 620 9.64 15.52 22.74
C GLU A 620 8.25 14.89 22.62
N ILE A 621 8.07 13.65 23.12
CA ILE A 621 6.77 12.97 23.17
C ILE A 621 5.78 13.72 24.06
N LEU A 622 6.23 14.22 25.21
CA LEU A 622 5.39 14.96 26.15
C LEU A 622 4.99 16.34 25.61
N GLU A 623 5.91 17.06 24.96
CA GLU A 623 5.65 18.38 24.35
C GLU A 623 4.70 18.28 23.15
N ALA A 624 4.85 17.26 22.29
CA ALA A 624 3.92 16.98 21.20
C ALA A 624 2.50 16.68 21.70
N SER A 625 2.36 16.25 22.95
CA SER A 625 1.07 15.92 23.57
C SER A 625 0.41 17.10 24.31
N ALA A 626 1.05 18.26 24.47
CA ALA A 626 0.49 19.38 25.22
C ALA A 626 -0.54 20.19 24.39
N PRO A 627 -1.71 20.59 24.94
CA PRO A 627 -2.67 21.44 24.21
C PRO A 627 -2.10 22.82 23.89
N ALA A 628 -2.36 23.33 22.69
CA ALA A 628 -1.88 24.64 22.25
C ALA A 628 -2.47 25.79 23.11
N GLU A 629 -1.64 26.47 23.89
CA GLU A 629 -2.04 27.74 24.52
C GLU A 629 -2.15 28.85 23.46
N GLU A 630 -3.34 29.45 23.35
CA GLU A 630 -3.58 30.71 22.62
C GLU A 630 -2.68 31.83 23.16
N LYS A 631 -1.69 32.26 22.37
CA LYS A 631 -1.08 33.60 22.52
C LYS A 631 -0.89 34.28 21.16
N GLY A 632 -1.51 35.45 21.04
CA GLY A 632 -1.70 36.21 19.80
C GLY A 632 -0.45 36.78 19.13
N ILE A 633 -0.60 37.02 17.83
CA ILE A 633 0.34 37.69 16.91
C ILE A 633 0.35 39.20 17.23
N PRO A 634 1.51 39.90 17.35
CA PRO A 634 2.31 40.21 16.15
C PRO A 634 3.83 40.45 16.33
N GLY A 635 4.60 40.07 15.30
CA GLY A 635 5.91 40.65 15.03
C GLY A 635 6.92 39.67 14.45
N PHE A 636 7.52 40.04 13.32
CA PHE A 636 8.61 39.40 12.57
C PHE A 636 9.69 38.63 13.36
N GLU A 637 10.23 37.62 12.66
CA GLU A 637 11.50 36.89 12.84
C GLU A 637 11.57 35.77 13.90
N ALA A 638 11.38 34.53 13.45
CA ALA A 638 12.22 33.41 13.84
C ALA A 638 12.21 32.33 12.74
N ILE A 639 13.31 32.23 12.00
CA ILE A 639 13.69 31.01 11.29
C ILE A 639 13.98 29.98 12.37
N PHE A 640 13.10 29.00 12.58
CA PHE A 640 13.47 27.79 13.31
C PHE A 640 13.97 26.76 12.30
N ALA A 641 15.28 26.83 12.05
CA ALA A 641 16.05 25.65 11.72
C ALA A 641 16.30 24.92 13.05
N ILE A 642 15.67 23.75 13.24
CA ILE A 642 16.04 22.88 14.36
C ILE A 642 17.11 21.92 13.85
N ILE A 643 18.30 22.16 14.36
CA ILE A 643 19.45 21.26 14.36
C ILE A 643 19.44 20.61 15.75
N GLY A 644 19.30 19.29 15.81
CA GLY A 644 19.63 18.43 16.94
C GLY A 644 19.32 16.98 16.56
N LEU A 645 20.13 15.95 16.84
CA LEU A 645 21.48 15.94 17.41
C LEU A 645 22.36 14.85 16.76
N LEU A 646 23.65 15.19 16.68
CA LEU A 646 24.76 14.42 16.13
C LEU A 646 25.44 13.55 17.23
N SER A 647 24.73 13.14 18.28
CA SER A 647 25.41 12.78 19.54
C SER A 647 25.73 11.30 19.79
N ILE A 648 24.96 10.34 19.28
CA ILE A 648 25.21 8.93 19.65
C ILE A 648 26.59 8.44 19.15
N ALA A 649 27.08 8.97 18.03
CA ALA A 649 28.35 8.53 17.42
C ALA A 649 29.61 9.26 17.91
N TYR A 650 29.51 10.30 18.76
CA TYR A 650 30.68 11.05 19.24
C TYR A 650 31.11 10.65 20.66
N GLY A 651 30.21 10.11 21.48
CA GLY A 651 30.51 9.57 22.82
C GLY A 651 31.30 8.26 22.80
N LEU A 652 31.05 7.40 21.81
CA LEU A 652 31.63 6.05 21.76
C LEU A 652 33.06 5.98 21.21
N ARG A 653 33.70 7.15 21.04
CA ARG A 653 35.06 7.28 20.50
C ARG A 653 36.10 7.79 21.48
N LYS A 654 35.84 7.73 22.78
CA LYS A 654 36.83 8.10 23.80
C LYS A 654 37.25 6.94 24.71
N GLN A 655 37.89 5.95 24.10
CA GLN A 655 39.08 5.30 24.68
C GLN A 655 40.25 5.36 23.70
#